data_AF-A0A7R6SWX3-F1
#
_entry.id   AF-A0A7R6SWX3-F1
#
_cell.length_a   1.000
_cell.length_b   1.000
_cell.length_c   1.000
_cell.angle_alpha   90.00
_cell.angle_beta   90.00
_cell.angle_gamma   90.00
#
_symmetry.space_group_name_H-M   'P 1'
#
loop_
_entity.id
_entity.type
_entity.pdbx_description
1 polymer ?
#
loop_
_entity_poly.entity_id
_entity_poly.type
_entity_poly.pdbx_seq_one_letter_code
_entity_poly.pdbx_strand_id
1 'polypeptide(L)'
;MMSDQKYKDLSFISDELGRRMYYKFSPADNPADSPLLVILHGHTFSAKPSRYRNSDWNVLVPIDNYGVEQAGSWWLGEGGDFFVKSLLERLVQKTQEKIGSNRGLYFWGSSMGGYGALLHGILLGADAVYANIPQIKLLDTSYSASGMGKFFGPIFDKDLEFNDLTNLIDGNKKLPLFYIAQARFDHKNYLEEHALYFLDKCRHHDVNVHFEIAPIKGHKIIHSIDDCVQLMEAYTPKTAPKSISADLKTNISSATFDVYSKDLRSFFNENSIFIGKNIIENGLWSVASFPEFQLLDKINWKDNPFNNRTWIWYFQQLHFLPSLIAYDLHFTSCNGVNKAISIVKSWVDADDSGHQSDDAWHDHGTALRAKNILLLIEYLEKTNILSEDLIFLKTIITIHANKLLDESFYSKGTNHGLDQSLVLFQISSYLGDHPLCDKWRNESLERLRYELNNSFSSDGGHVENSPGYLVYGIKQYINVISTINDVDSKLANSFVEGNVIDKSCLALAFFVKPDGTLPLFGDTAKFTVTDFFGTFKPAAYDYFLYSIRKGSVGAIPECNDLILKDSGWAVFRSSWNRHDFNKHLHFVFKCGFLSTYHRHDDDTSFTLYAYGQDWFIDGGLYKHEPKDPMRVHFRSADCHNITSPNGIRAHRDRSYSNKTGIKDSGISNDISYVLGESHMFKGFTCSRKVVYNRLNETINFTDFCKPNSPLTIKAIKDKMSKEWVTYVTRFLIPLDIEVSIDGNKILLKGNDKTLLINAIDFKGKIYKSSGKKDPKIKGWTSQTANSYERATCLEFMHFEESVKFNFDISWINTAKNDHVINDFIFSASANNDFINVSTSLINASSKKLKYAFYLMNGDVKLEQIWYSSDFSARFDFKDSYKTLELSVICFIRTEAGVQLRKRVKVHLLGAI
;
A
#
# COMPACT_ATOMS: atom_id res chain seq x y z
N MET A 1 51.09 -15.34 -60.49
CA MET A 1 50.40 -14.75 -61.66
C MET A 1 49.14 -15.52 -62.13
N MET A 2 48.84 -16.73 -61.64
CA MET A 2 47.53 -17.40 -61.88
C MET A 2 46.41 -17.02 -60.89
N SER A 3 46.70 -16.34 -59.77
CA SER A 3 45.72 -15.98 -58.74
C SER A 3 44.79 -14.82 -59.12
N ASP A 4 45.27 -13.87 -59.94
CA ASP A 4 44.52 -12.63 -60.25
C ASP A 4 43.34 -12.85 -61.20
N GLN A 5 43.22 -14.01 -61.87
CA GLN A 5 42.09 -14.30 -62.74
C GLN A 5 40.78 -14.58 -61.98
N LYS A 6 40.88 -15.05 -60.74
CA LYS A 6 39.73 -15.48 -59.91
C LYS A 6 38.95 -14.32 -59.29
N TYR A 7 39.58 -13.14 -59.15
CA TYR A 7 39.01 -11.97 -58.45
C TYR A 7 39.02 -10.70 -59.31
N LYS A 8 39.10 -10.82 -60.64
CA LYS A 8 39.21 -9.67 -61.57
C LYS A 8 38.13 -8.60 -61.41
N ASP A 9 36.93 -9.01 -60.98
CA ASP A 9 35.78 -8.11 -60.84
C ASP A 9 35.61 -7.57 -59.41
N LEU A 10 36.59 -7.80 -58.52
CA LEU A 10 36.56 -7.34 -57.13
C LEU A 10 37.49 -6.15 -56.92
N SER A 11 37.08 -5.25 -56.02
CA SER A 11 37.95 -4.18 -55.55
C SER A 11 39.03 -4.77 -54.65
N PHE A 12 40.17 -4.10 -54.53
CA PHE A 12 41.20 -4.50 -53.57
C PHE A 12 41.83 -3.29 -52.90
N ILE A 13 42.40 -3.54 -51.72
CA ILE A 13 43.41 -2.66 -51.11
C ILE A 13 44.74 -3.39 -51.07
N SER A 14 45.85 -2.66 -51.03
CA SER A 14 47.17 -3.24 -50.89
C SER A 14 47.99 -2.59 -49.79
N ASP A 15 48.89 -3.36 -49.20
CA ASP A 15 49.93 -2.84 -48.30
C ASP A 15 51.15 -2.34 -49.10
N GLU A 16 52.19 -1.94 -48.38
CA GLU A 16 53.43 -1.39 -48.96
C GLU A 16 54.25 -2.45 -49.71
N LEU A 17 54.05 -3.74 -49.41
CA LEU A 17 54.69 -4.87 -50.09
C LEU A 17 53.87 -5.39 -51.28
N GLY A 18 52.76 -4.72 -51.60
CA GLY A 18 51.89 -5.07 -52.73
C GLY A 18 50.99 -6.28 -52.49
N ARG A 19 50.89 -6.77 -51.26
CA ARG A 19 49.93 -7.83 -50.86
C ARG A 19 48.53 -7.23 -50.90
N ARG A 20 47.55 -7.97 -51.44
CA ARG A 20 46.22 -7.45 -51.77
C ARG A 20 45.13 -8.17 -50.98
N MET A 21 44.23 -7.40 -50.38
CA MET A 21 42.96 -7.92 -49.87
C MET A 21 41.84 -7.54 -50.84
N TYR A 22 41.24 -8.56 -51.48
CA TYR A 22 40.10 -8.39 -52.36
C TYR A 22 38.81 -8.28 -51.55
N TYR A 23 37.85 -7.48 -51.99
CA TYR A 23 36.58 -7.31 -51.31
C TYR A 23 35.45 -6.93 -52.27
N LYS A 24 34.22 -7.20 -51.81
CA LYS A 24 32.99 -6.68 -52.40
C LYS A 24 32.31 -5.76 -51.39
N PHE A 25 31.94 -4.56 -51.84
CA PHE A 25 31.13 -3.64 -51.05
C PHE A 25 29.77 -3.46 -51.72
N SER A 26 28.69 -3.59 -50.95
CA SER A 26 27.32 -3.36 -51.38
C SER A 26 26.71 -2.29 -50.47
N PRO A 27 26.52 -1.05 -50.96
CA PRO A 27 25.92 0.01 -50.16
C PRO A 27 24.44 -0.29 -49.85
N ALA A 28 23.96 0.25 -48.73
CA ALA A 28 22.53 0.36 -48.43
C ALA A 28 21.83 1.32 -49.40
N ASP A 29 20.50 1.39 -49.35
CA ASP A 29 19.72 2.39 -50.09
C ASP A 29 20.03 3.82 -49.59
N ASN A 30 20.33 3.98 -48.28
CA ASN A 30 20.86 5.22 -47.71
C ASN A 30 22.17 4.97 -46.93
N PRO A 31 23.33 4.97 -47.62
CA PRO A 31 24.61 4.56 -47.02
C PRO A 31 25.06 5.35 -45.79
N ALA A 32 24.75 6.65 -45.71
CA ALA A 32 25.19 7.49 -44.60
C ALA A 32 24.36 7.28 -43.32
N ASP A 33 23.11 6.83 -43.46
CA ASP A 33 22.20 6.57 -42.32
C ASP A 33 22.07 5.08 -41.97
N SER A 34 22.88 4.23 -42.60
CA SER A 34 22.84 2.78 -42.42
C SER A 34 24.11 2.26 -41.71
N PRO A 35 24.00 1.29 -40.79
CA PRO A 35 25.16 0.64 -40.17
C PRO A 35 26.02 -0.12 -41.19
N LEU A 36 27.24 -0.47 -40.80
CA LEU A 36 28.17 -1.28 -41.60
C LEU A 36 28.26 -2.70 -41.04
N LEU A 37 27.88 -3.69 -41.85
CA LEU A 37 28.09 -5.11 -41.59
C LEU A 37 29.29 -5.64 -42.37
N VAL A 38 30.26 -6.22 -41.66
CA VAL A 38 31.41 -6.91 -42.24
C VAL A 38 31.19 -8.42 -42.16
N ILE A 39 31.13 -9.08 -43.32
CA ILE A 39 30.88 -10.53 -43.43
C ILE A 39 32.18 -11.26 -43.76
N LEU A 40 32.66 -12.07 -42.82
CA LEU A 40 33.89 -12.83 -42.95
C LEU A 40 33.62 -14.30 -43.31
N HIS A 41 34.21 -14.76 -44.41
CA HIS A 41 34.04 -16.14 -44.86
C HIS A 41 34.80 -17.17 -43.99
N GLY A 42 34.31 -18.41 -44.00
CA GLY A 42 34.98 -19.55 -43.39
C GLY A 42 36.15 -20.10 -44.22
N HIS A 43 36.82 -21.13 -43.70
CA HIS A 43 37.94 -21.80 -44.37
C HIS A 43 37.49 -22.48 -45.67
N THR A 44 38.14 -22.16 -46.80
CA THR A 44 37.81 -22.74 -48.11
C THR A 44 38.89 -22.49 -49.15
N PHE A 45 39.21 -23.50 -49.98
CA PHE A 45 40.12 -23.38 -51.13
C PHE A 45 39.53 -22.53 -52.28
N SER A 46 38.25 -22.17 -52.20
CA SER A 46 37.52 -21.46 -53.25
C SER A 46 36.69 -20.28 -52.74
N ALA A 47 37.29 -19.45 -51.88
CA ALA A 47 36.63 -18.28 -51.32
C ALA A 47 35.94 -17.42 -52.40
N LYS A 48 34.66 -17.14 -52.18
CA LYS A 48 33.82 -16.26 -53.01
C LYS A 48 33.13 -15.28 -52.07
N PRO A 49 33.00 -14.00 -52.43
CA PRO A 49 32.23 -13.07 -51.62
C PRO A 49 30.80 -13.57 -51.46
N SER A 50 30.28 -13.46 -50.23
CA SER A 50 28.85 -13.57 -49.97
C SER A 50 28.04 -12.71 -50.96
N ARG A 51 26.91 -13.27 -51.39
CA ARG A 51 25.94 -12.55 -52.23
C ARG A 51 24.93 -11.76 -51.40
N TYR A 52 25.01 -11.83 -50.07
CA TYR A 52 24.11 -11.14 -49.16
C TYR A 52 24.11 -9.64 -49.44
N ARG A 53 22.91 -9.07 -49.42
CA ARG A 53 22.61 -7.64 -49.55
C ARG A 53 21.40 -7.38 -48.67
N ASN A 54 21.34 -6.18 -48.13
CA ASN A 54 20.22 -5.71 -47.33
C ASN A 54 20.05 -4.21 -47.64
N SER A 55 18.81 -3.76 -47.83
CA SER A 55 18.49 -2.37 -48.21
C SER A 55 18.87 -1.37 -47.13
N ASP A 56 18.90 -1.81 -45.86
CA ASP A 56 19.10 -0.96 -44.69
C ASP A 56 20.53 -1.03 -44.16
N TRP A 57 21.39 -1.86 -44.74
CA TRP A 57 22.76 -2.11 -44.27
C TRP A 57 23.81 -1.97 -45.35
N ASN A 58 24.89 -1.26 -45.01
CA ASN A 58 26.10 -1.31 -45.83
C ASN A 58 26.78 -2.66 -45.59
N VAL A 59 27.04 -3.43 -46.64
CA VAL A 59 27.63 -4.77 -46.53
C VAL A 59 29.02 -4.81 -47.15
N LEU A 60 30.03 -5.04 -46.32
CA LEU A 60 31.42 -5.23 -46.72
C LEU A 60 31.81 -6.71 -46.60
N VAL A 61 32.31 -7.28 -47.69
CA VAL A 61 32.67 -8.71 -47.77
C VAL A 61 34.12 -8.85 -48.25
N PRO A 62 35.11 -8.82 -47.35
CA PRO A 62 36.51 -9.04 -47.67
C PRO A 62 36.81 -10.52 -47.93
N ILE A 63 37.96 -10.80 -48.54
CA ILE A 63 38.47 -12.15 -48.80
C ILE A 63 39.85 -12.30 -48.18
N ASP A 64 39.99 -13.33 -47.36
CA ASP A 64 41.26 -13.88 -46.91
C ASP A 64 41.61 -15.09 -47.78
N ASN A 65 42.47 -14.85 -48.78
CA ASN A 65 42.98 -15.86 -49.72
C ASN A 65 44.45 -16.22 -49.44
N TYR A 66 44.89 -16.09 -48.20
CA TYR A 66 46.24 -16.40 -47.74
C TYR A 66 46.26 -17.71 -46.95
N GLY A 67 47.41 -18.07 -46.37
CA GLY A 67 47.58 -19.32 -45.64
C GLY A 67 47.75 -20.53 -46.55
N VAL A 68 47.81 -21.71 -45.93
CA VAL A 68 48.09 -22.98 -46.63
C VAL A 68 47.09 -23.21 -47.76
N GLU A 69 47.60 -23.40 -48.97
CA GLU A 69 46.81 -23.60 -50.20
C GLU A 69 45.80 -22.47 -50.50
N GLN A 70 46.05 -21.24 -50.00
CA GLN A 70 45.17 -20.07 -50.15
C GLN A 70 43.76 -20.30 -49.58
N ALA A 71 43.66 -21.16 -48.55
CA ALA A 71 42.39 -21.55 -47.96
C ALA A 71 41.91 -20.64 -46.82
N GLY A 72 42.66 -19.57 -46.53
CA GLY A 72 42.44 -18.62 -45.46
C GLY A 72 43.49 -18.74 -44.35
N SER A 73 43.79 -17.60 -43.73
CA SER A 73 44.81 -17.39 -42.71
C SER A 73 44.22 -16.92 -41.37
N TRP A 74 42.97 -17.32 -41.10
CA TRP A 74 42.19 -16.90 -39.92
C TRP A 74 42.14 -15.38 -39.72
N TRP A 75 42.18 -14.61 -40.81
CA TRP A 75 42.14 -13.15 -40.78
C TRP A 75 43.34 -12.52 -40.06
N LEU A 76 44.46 -13.24 -39.98
CA LEU A 76 45.70 -12.82 -39.32
C LEU A 76 46.80 -12.53 -40.35
N GLY A 77 47.21 -13.55 -41.10
CA GLY A 77 48.38 -13.53 -41.98
C GLY A 77 49.17 -14.83 -41.87
N GLU A 78 50.44 -14.85 -42.27
CA GLU A 78 51.24 -16.08 -42.27
C GLU A 78 52.68 -15.84 -41.81
N GLY A 79 53.29 -16.86 -41.21
CA GLY A 79 54.68 -16.80 -40.74
C GLY A 79 54.92 -15.78 -39.63
N GLY A 80 53.94 -15.52 -38.77
CA GLY A 80 54.01 -14.52 -37.70
C GLY A 80 53.86 -13.06 -38.17
N ASP A 81 53.66 -12.81 -39.48
CA ASP A 81 53.32 -11.48 -40.00
C ASP A 81 51.80 -11.34 -40.10
N PHE A 82 51.20 -10.51 -39.25
CA PHE A 82 49.76 -10.27 -39.19
C PHE A 82 49.28 -9.21 -40.21
N PHE A 83 49.74 -9.30 -41.46
CA PHE A 83 49.41 -8.34 -42.50
C PHE A 83 47.95 -8.42 -42.98
N VAL A 84 47.30 -9.60 -42.93
CA VAL A 84 45.88 -9.74 -43.29
C VAL A 84 45.01 -9.03 -42.26
N LYS A 85 45.36 -9.12 -40.97
CA LYS A 85 44.73 -8.34 -39.90
C LYS A 85 44.82 -6.84 -40.21
N SER A 86 46.04 -6.36 -40.48
CA SER A 86 46.31 -4.93 -40.75
C SER A 86 45.60 -4.43 -42.02
N LEU A 87 45.53 -5.24 -43.07
CA LEU A 87 44.77 -4.93 -44.28
C LEU A 87 43.27 -4.82 -43.97
N LEU A 88 42.69 -5.76 -43.22
CA LEU A 88 41.26 -5.72 -42.91
C LEU A 88 40.88 -4.49 -42.09
N GLU A 89 41.66 -4.15 -41.06
CA GLU A 89 41.45 -2.94 -40.24
C GLU A 89 41.45 -1.68 -41.12
N ARG A 90 42.43 -1.55 -42.02
CA ARG A 90 42.52 -0.43 -42.96
C ARG A 90 41.36 -0.41 -43.96
N LEU A 91 40.88 -1.57 -44.40
CA LEU A 91 39.75 -1.67 -45.32
C LEU A 91 38.45 -1.20 -44.65
N VAL A 92 38.20 -1.63 -43.40
CA VAL A 92 37.01 -1.23 -42.64
C VAL A 92 37.02 0.27 -42.40
N GLN A 93 38.15 0.83 -41.94
CA GLN A 93 38.30 2.28 -41.73
C GLN A 93 38.04 3.08 -43.00
N LYS A 94 38.68 2.72 -44.12
CA LYS A 94 38.44 3.38 -45.43
C LYS A 94 37.00 3.26 -45.89
N THR A 95 36.34 2.16 -45.57
CA THR A 95 34.93 1.94 -45.92
C THR A 95 34.04 2.86 -45.07
N GLN A 96 34.26 2.95 -43.76
CA GLN A 96 33.55 3.85 -42.85
C GLN A 96 33.72 5.33 -43.24
N GLU A 97 34.93 5.75 -43.60
CA GLU A 97 35.21 7.09 -44.12
C GLU A 97 34.45 7.38 -45.42
N LYS A 98 34.39 6.38 -46.32
CA LYS A 98 33.70 6.52 -47.61
C LYS A 98 32.18 6.59 -47.48
N ILE A 99 31.58 5.85 -46.55
CA ILE A 99 30.12 5.84 -46.34
C ILE A 99 29.65 7.03 -45.49
N GLY A 100 30.50 7.57 -44.60
CA GLY A 100 30.16 8.69 -43.72
C GLY A 100 29.11 8.35 -42.65
N SER A 101 28.93 7.07 -42.34
CA SER A 101 27.90 6.58 -41.40
C SER A 101 28.37 6.59 -39.95
N ASN A 102 27.48 7.05 -39.06
CA ASN A 102 27.65 7.06 -37.61
C ASN A 102 26.76 6.02 -36.88
N ARG A 103 26.17 5.07 -37.62
CA ARG A 103 25.06 4.21 -37.13
C ARG A 103 25.49 2.86 -36.57
N GLY A 104 26.79 2.56 -36.59
CA GLY A 104 27.39 1.42 -35.91
C GLY A 104 28.16 0.46 -36.83
N LEU A 105 29.02 -0.35 -36.21
CA LEU A 105 29.89 -1.32 -36.87
C LEU A 105 29.61 -2.73 -36.34
N TYR A 106 29.39 -3.67 -37.26
CA TYR A 106 28.97 -5.03 -36.93
C TYR A 106 29.79 -6.06 -37.70
N PHE A 107 30.06 -7.20 -37.08
CA PHE A 107 30.75 -8.31 -37.73
C PHE A 107 29.91 -9.58 -37.71
N TRP A 108 29.98 -10.34 -38.79
CA TRP A 108 29.41 -11.67 -38.88
C TRP A 108 30.43 -12.65 -39.47
N GLY A 109 30.50 -13.86 -38.93
CA GLY A 109 31.28 -14.93 -39.54
C GLY A 109 30.99 -16.31 -38.98
N SER A 110 31.41 -17.34 -39.74
CA SER A 110 31.29 -18.75 -39.33
C SER A 110 32.63 -19.46 -39.36
N SER A 111 32.91 -20.34 -38.40
CA SER A 111 34.15 -21.12 -38.32
C SER A 111 35.37 -20.18 -38.32
N MET A 112 36.25 -20.24 -39.33
CA MET A 112 37.33 -19.27 -39.54
C MET A 112 36.84 -17.82 -39.57
N GLY A 113 35.70 -17.56 -40.19
CA GLY A 113 35.07 -16.24 -40.20
C GLY A 113 34.57 -15.84 -38.82
N GLY A 114 34.12 -16.80 -38.00
CA GLY A 114 33.68 -16.55 -36.63
C GLY A 114 34.84 -16.14 -35.73
N TYR A 115 36.00 -16.80 -35.87
CA TYR A 115 37.26 -16.34 -35.24
C TYR A 115 37.59 -14.90 -35.66
N GLY A 116 37.57 -14.62 -36.96
CA GLY A 116 37.87 -13.29 -37.48
C GLY A 116 36.88 -12.23 -36.98
N ALA A 117 35.60 -12.57 -36.88
CA ALA A 117 34.54 -11.65 -36.46
C ALA A 117 34.75 -11.23 -35.00
N LEU A 118 35.15 -12.17 -34.14
CA LEU A 118 35.48 -11.90 -32.74
C LEU A 118 36.75 -11.05 -32.63
N LEU A 119 37.83 -11.45 -33.29
CA LEU A 119 39.10 -10.73 -33.25
C LEU A 119 38.93 -9.28 -33.71
N HIS A 120 38.42 -9.09 -34.92
CA HIS A 120 38.32 -7.77 -35.54
C HIS A 120 37.20 -6.92 -34.95
N GLY A 121 36.12 -7.54 -34.49
CA GLY A 121 35.07 -6.84 -33.77
C GLY A 121 35.56 -6.25 -32.44
N ILE A 122 36.41 -6.97 -31.70
CA ILE A 122 37.05 -6.44 -30.49
C ILE A 122 38.03 -5.32 -30.84
N LEU A 123 38.94 -5.56 -31.78
CA LEU A 123 40.02 -4.60 -32.10
C LEU A 123 39.50 -3.28 -32.68
N LEU A 124 38.41 -3.33 -33.45
CA LEU A 124 37.83 -2.15 -34.10
C LEU A 124 36.68 -1.53 -33.30
N GLY A 125 36.37 -2.05 -32.11
CA GLY A 125 35.33 -1.52 -31.24
C GLY A 125 33.94 -1.58 -31.87
N ALA A 126 33.60 -2.73 -32.45
CA ALA A 126 32.28 -2.99 -33.01
C ALA A 126 31.18 -2.84 -31.95
N ASP A 127 29.96 -2.56 -32.39
CA ASP A 127 28.79 -2.52 -31.52
C ASP A 127 28.29 -3.94 -31.21
N ALA A 128 28.33 -4.84 -32.21
CA ALA A 128 28.06 -6.25 -32.02
C ALA A 128 28.81 -7.17 -32.99
N VAL A 129 28.98 -8.42 -32.55
CA VAL A 129 29.63 -9.50 -33.30
C VAL A 129 28.77 -10.75 -33.25
N TYR A 130 28.46 -11.30 -34.42
CA TYR A 130 27.85 -12.62 -34.54
C TYR A 130 28.87 -13.65 -35.03
N ALA A 131 29.17 -14.64 -34.20
CA ALA A 131 30.11 -15.71 -34.49
C ALA A 131 29.43 -17.08 -34.43
N ASN A 132 29.27 -17.71 -35.60
CA ASN A 132 28.75 -19.07 -35.74
C ASN A 132 29.90 -20.08 -35.66
N ILE A 133 29.76 -21.08 -34.79
CA ILE A 133 30.72 -22.17 -34.54
C ILE A 133 32.20 -21.72 -34.52
N PRO A 134 32.56 -20.61 -33.84
CA PRO A 134 33.89 -20.02 -33.97
C PRO A 134 34.97 -20.95 -33.41
N GLN A 135 36.15 -20.94 -34.02
CA GLN A 135 37.35 -21.33 -33.29
C GLN A 135 37.73 -20.16 -32.38
N ILE A 136 37.88 -20.39 -31.09
CA ILE A 136 38.31 -19.35 -30.14
C ILE A 136 39.82 -19.45 -29.88
N LYS A 137 40.31 -20.70 -29.88
CA LYS A 137 41.71 -21.05 -29.68
C LYS A 137 42.17 -21.90 -30.85
N LEU A 138 43.22 -21.50 -31.57
CA LEU A 138 43.62 -22.19 -32.81
C LEU A 138 44.46 -23.44 -32.51
N LEU A 139 45.57 -23.30 -31.78
CA LEU A 139 46.46 -24.38 -31.38
C LEU A 139 46.10 -24.92 -29.98
N ASP A 140 46.65 -26.09 -29.63
CA ASP A 140 46.42 -26.77 -28.34
C ASP A 140 44.96 -27.12 -28.06
N THR A 141 44.22 -27.49 -29.11
CA THR A 141 42.85 -27.98 -29.05
C THR A 141 42.71 -29.36 -29.68
N SER A 142 41.72 -30.12 -29.25
CA SER A 142 41.33 -31.40 -29.85
C SER A 142 41.05 -31.23 -31.35
N TYR A 143 40.46 -30.09 -31.75
CA TYR A 143 40.20 -29.77 -33.15
C TYR A 143 41.50 -29.60 -33.95
N SER A 144 42.48 -28.87 -33.41
CA SER A 144 43.81 -28.74 -34.02
C SER A 144 44.53 -30.09 -34.16
N ALA A 145 44.50 -30.92 -33.11
CA ALA A 145 45.11 -32.24 -33.09
C ALA A 145 44.44 -33.22 -34.08
N SER A 146 43.15 -33.00 -34.39
CA SER A 146 42.39 -33.80 -35.36
C SER A 146 42.66 -33.47 -36.83
N GLY A 147 43.73 -32.70 -37.11
CA GLY A 147 44.23 -32.45 -38.47
C GLY A 147 44.16 -30.99 -38.92
N MET A 148 43.53 -30.10 -38.14
CA MET A 148 43.50 -28.65 -38.45
C MET A 148 44.77 -27.91 -38.07
N GLY A 149 45.62 -28.49 -37.22
CA GLY A 149 46.90 -27.90 -36.80
C GLY A 149 47.85 -27.58 -37.96
N LYS A 150 47.74 -28.29 -39.09
CA LYS A 150 48.51 -27.99 -40.32
C LYS A 150 48.13 -26.67 -40.98
N PHE A 151 46.93 -26.15 -40.73
CA PHE A 151 46.46 -24.85 -41.23
C PHE A 151 46.72 -23.73 -40.21
N PHE A 152 46.61 -24.03 -38.91
CA PHE A 152 46.84 -23.06 -37.84
C PHE A 152 48.32 -22.78 -37.60
N GLY A 153 49.15 -23.83 -37.57
CA GLY A 153 50.57 -23.72 -37.25
C GLY A 153 51.31 -22.69 -38.12
N PRO A 154 51.18 -22.74 -39.46
CA PRO A 154 51.86 -21.79 -40.36
C PRO A 154 51.44 -20.32 -40.24
N ILE A 155 50.35 -20.01 -39.53
CA ILE A 155 49.95 -18.63 -39.24
C ILE A 155 50.96 -18.00 -38.27
N PHE A 156 51.42 -18.80 -37.32
CA PHE A 156 52.29 -18.38 -36.23
C PHE A 156 53.74 -18.78 -36.53
N ASP A 157 54.69 -17.91 -36.18
CA ASP A 157 56.10 -18.28 -36.07
C ASP A 157 56.43 -18.51 -34.58
N LYS A 158 57.06 -17.54 -33.91
CA LYS A 158 57.25 -17.55 -32.45
C LYS A 158 56.16 -16.81 -31.68
N ASP A 159 55.45 -15.91 -32.35
CA ASP A 159 54.40 -15.11 -31.75
C ASP A 159 53.06 -15.86 -31.74
N LEU A 160 52.47 -16.00 -30.56
CA LEU A 160 51.20 -16.68 -30.32
C LEU A 160 50.13 -15.75 -29.74
N GLU A 161 50.33 -14.42 -29.83
CA GLU A 161 49.42 -13.41 -29.24
C GLU A 161 47.95 -13.67 -29.58
N PHE A 162 47.66 -13.95 -30.85
CA PHE A 162 46.30 -14.19 -31.32
C PHE A 162 45.90 -15.67 -31.36
N ASN A 163 46.69 -16.57 -30.78
CA ASN A 163 46.31 -17.99 -30.73
C ASN A 163 45.01 -18.20 -29.93
N ASP A 164 44.77 -17.38 -28.91
CA ASP A 164 43.63 -17.49 -27.99
C ASP A 164 42.94 -16.13 -27.82
N LEU A 165 41.73 -16.01 -28.36
CA LEU A 165 40.98 -14.74 -28.33
C LEU A 165 40.48 -14.37 -26.93
N THR A 166 40.48 -15.29 -25.98
CA THR A 166 40.09 -14.98 -24.59
C THR A 166 41.06 -14.00 -23.92
N ASN A 167 42.30 -13.90 -24.43
CA ASN A 167 43.29 -12.93 -23.97
C ASN A 167 42.90 -11.47 -24.29
N LEU A 168 41.98 -11.26 -25.24
CA LEU A 168 41.50 -9.94 -25.62
C LEU A 168 40.29 -9.47 -24.79
N ILE A 169 39.74 -10.34 -23.94
CA ILE A 169 38.65 -10.01 -23.03
C ILE A 169 39.23 -9.34 -21.77
N ASP A 170 39.05 -8.03 -21.67
CA ASP A 170 39.45 -7.20 -20.54
C ASP A 170 38.27 -6.31 -20.13
N GLY A 171 37.84 -6.42 -18.87
CA GLY A 171 36.68 -5.71 -18.32
C GLY A 171 36.83 -4.17 -18.28
N ASN A 172 38.03 -3.63 -18.51
CA ASN A 172 38.25 -2.19 -18.60
C ASN A 172 38.05 -1.62 -20.02
N LYS A 173 37.88 -2.48 -21.03
CA LYS A 173 37.67 -2.05 -22.43
C LYS A 173 36.20 -2.16 -22.79
N LYS A 174 35.72 -1.21 -23.61
CA LYS A 174 34.39 -1.33 -24.23
C LYS A 174 34.43 -2.46 -25.25
N LEU A 175 33.75 -3.55 -24.97
CA LEU A 175 33.65 -4.74 -25.83
C LEU A 175 32.31 -4.76 -26.60
N PRO A 176 32.26 -5.38 -27.79
CA PRO A 176 31.01 -5.57 -28.53
C PRO A 176 30.05 -6.50 -27.79
N LEU A 177 28.76 -6.41 -28.10
CA LEU A 177 27.82 -7.47 -27.74
C LEU A 177 28.11 -8.71 -28.60
N PHE A 178 28.45 -9.82 -27.96
CA PHE A 178 28.77 -11.07 -28.67
C PHE A 178 27.53 -11.95 -28.80
N TYR A 179 27.31 -12.48 -30.00
CA TYR A 179 26.34 -13.54 -30.28
C TYR A 179 27.12 -14.76 -30.75
N ILE A 180 27.21 -15.77 -29.90
CA ILE A 180 27.95 -17.00 -30.15
C ILE A 180 26.95 -18.13 -30.34
N ALA A 181 26.92 -18.73 -31.52
CA ALA A 181 26.06 -19.89 -31.80
C ALA A 181 26.93 -21.13 -32.03
N GLN A 182 26.69 -22.20 -31.28
CA GLN A 182 27.49 -23.42 -31.34
C GLN A 182 26.62 -24.66 -31.54
N ALA A 183 27.03 -25.56 -32.44
CA ALA A 183 26.38 -26.86 -32.61
C ALA A 183 26.72 -27.80 -31.44
N ARG A 184 25.70 -28.44 -30.86
CA ARG A 184 25.85 -29.36 -29.72
C ARG A 184 26.67 -30.59 -30.05
N PHE A 185 26.47 -31.15 -31.25
CA PHE A 185 27.06 -32.40 -31.70
C PHE A 185 28.07 -32.16 -32.83
N ASP A 186 28.97 -31.21 -32.61
CA ASP A 186 30.10 -30.91 -33.49
C ASP A 186 31.30 -31.85 -33.20
N HIS A 187 32.50 -31.49 -33.67
CA HIS A 187 33.75 -32.19 -33.35
C HIS A 187 33.94 -32.39 -31.84
N LYS A 188 34.66 -33.45 -31.47
CA LYS A 188 34.92 -33.80 -30.07
C LYS A 188 35.54 -32.62 -29.32
N ASN A 189 34.96 -32.29 -28.16
CA ASN A 189 35.35 -31.19 -27.28
C ASN A 189 35.26 -29.78 -27.88
N TYR A 190 34.70 -29.62 -29.08
CA TYR A 190 34.70 -28.33 -29.79
C TYR A 190 33.87 -27.27 -29.07
N LEU A 191 32.70 -27.66 -28.56
CA LEU A 191 31.85 -26.78 -27.75
C LEU A 191 32.60 -26.33 -26.48
N GLU A 192 33.25 -27.27 -25.80
CA GLU A 192 33.94 -27.07 -24.54
C GLU A 192 35.20 -26.21 -24.69
N GLU A 193 36.05 -26.50 -25.68
CA GLU A 193 37.35 -25.84 -25.91
C GLU A 193 37.25 -24.49 -26.65
N HIS A 194 36.06 -24.15 -27.18
CA HIS A 194 35.85 -22.90 -27.88
C HIS A 194 34.73 -22.07 -27.25
N ALA A 195 33.48 -22.39 -27.57
CA ALA A 195 32.34 -21.56 -27.21
C ALA A 195 32.12 -21.43 -25.71
N LEU A 196 32.14 -22.55 -24.95
CA LEU A 196 32.02 -22.51 -23.49
C LEU A 196 33.24 -21.89 -22.83
N TYR A 197 34.43 -22.15 -23.37
CA TYR A 197 35.68 -21.54 -22.90
C TYR A 197 35.66 -20.00 -23.03
N PHE A 198 35.19 -19.48 -24.15
CA PHE A 198 35.02 -18.05 -24.36
C PHE A 198 33.93 -17.45 -23.49
N LEU A 199 32.79 -18.13 -23.37
CA LEU A 199 31.69 -17.71 -22.50
C LEU A 199 32.13 -17.63 -21.05
N ASP A 200 32.89 -18.61 -20.57
CA ASP A 200 33.43 -18.61 -19.22
C ASP A 200 34.34 -17.39 -19.00
N LYS A 201 35.23 -17.09 -19.94
CA LYS A 201 36.05 -15.87 -19.87
C LYS A 201 35.21 -14.59 -19.86
N CYS A 202 34.19 -14.49 -20.71
CA CYS A 202 33.30 -13.33 -20.76
C CYS A 202 32.56 -13.14 -19.43
N ARG A 203 32.06 -14.23 -18.84
CA ARG A 203 31.40 -14.20 -17.52
C ARG A 203 32.33 -13.75 -16.41
N HIS A 204 33.59 -14.17 -16.42
CA HIS A 204 34.58 -13.72 -15.44
C HIS A 204 34.88 -12.22 -15.52
N HIS A 205 34.67 -11.60 -16.67
CA HIS A 205 34.92 -10.18 -16.91
C HIS A 205 33.64 -9.34 -17.07
N ASP A 206 32.49 -9.87 -16.67
CA ASP A 206 31.17 -9.21 -16.75
C ASP A 206 30.81 -8.72 -18.17
N VAL A 207 31.20 -9.51 -19.18
CA VAL A 207 30.92 -9.22 -20.58
C VAL A 207 29.67 -9.96 -21.02
N ASN A 208 28.67 -9.20 -21.46
CA ASN A 208 27.41 -9.74 -21.94
C ASN A 208 27.62 -10.51 -23.27
N VAL A 209 27.19 -11.77 -23.29
CA VAL A 209 27.23 -12.66 -24.46
C VAL A 209 25.88 -13.33 -24.61
N HIS A 210 25.26 -13.21 -25.78
CA HIS A 210 24.20 -14.10 -26.20
C HIS A 210 24.82 -15.42 -26.66
N PHE A 211 24.50 -16.52 -26.01
CA PHE A 211 25.07 -17.82 -26.32
C PHE A 211 23.99 -18.86 -26.61
N GLU A 212 24.06 -19.46 -27.79
CA GLU A 212 23.14 -20.50 -28.23
C GLU A 212 23.88 -21.82 -28.44
N ILE A 213 23.33 -22.91 -27.90
CA ILE A 213 23.72 -24.27 -28.27
C ILE A 213 22.62 -24.91 -29.10
N ALA A 214 22.82 -24.98 -30.41
CA ALA A 214 21.86 -25.59 -31.32
C ALA A 214 21.98 -27.13 -31.29
N PRO A 215 20.89 -27.90 -31.14
CA PRO A 215 20.92 -29.36 -31.04
C PRO A 215 21.12 -30.05 -32.41
N ILE A 216 22.05 -29.55 -33.22
CA ILE A 216 22.33 -30.04 -34.57
C ILE A 216 23.68 -30.78 -34.64
N LYS A 217 23.80 -31.68 -35.62
CA LYS A 217 25.02 -32.45 -35.90
C LYS A 217 25.89 -31.77 -36.96
N GLY A 218 27.19 -31.70 -36.66
CA GLY A 218 28.23 -31.28 -37.59
C GLY A 218 28.49 -29.77 -37.64
N HIS A 219 29.56 -29.42 -38.34
CA HIS A 219 30.13 -28.08 -38.42
C HIS A 219 29.43 -27.23 -39.49
N LYS A 220 28.26 -26.67 -39.18
CA LYS A 220 27.38 -25.97 -40.14
C LYS A 220 26.84 -24.63 -39.61
N ILE A 221 26.41 -23.77 -40.54
CA ILE A 221 25.72 -22.52 -40.24
C ILE A 221 24.38 -22.84 -39.56
N ILE A 222 24.14 -22.24 -38.39
CA ILE A 222 22.93 -22.46 -37.59
C ILE A 222 21.79 -21.54 -38.05
N HIS A 223 22.08 -20.26 -38.22
CA HIS A 223 21.10 -19.23 -38.62
C HIS A 223 21.51 -18.55 -39.93
N SER A 224 20.52 -18.07 -40.70
CA SER A 224 20.83 -17.30 -41.90
C SER A 224 21.43 -15.93 -41.52
N ILE A 225 22.19 -15.31 -42.44
CA ILE A 225 22.77 -13.98 -42.19
C ILE A 225 21.67 -12.95 -41.89
N ASP A 226 20.50 -13.09 -42.51
CA ASP A 226 19.37 -12.17 -42.28
C ASP A 226 18.81 -12.30 -40.87
N ASP A 227 18.61 -13.53 -40.38
CA ASP A 227 18.18 -13.79 -39.01
C ASP A 227 19.19 -13.21 -38.01
N CYS A 228 20.49 -13.37 -38.29
CA CYS A 228 21.55 -12.81 -37.45
C CYS A 228 21.54 -11.27 -37.46
N VAL A 229 21.28 -10.63 -38.60
CA VAL A 229 21.18 -9.17 -38.70
C VAL A 229 19.98 -8.67 -37.89
N GLN A 230 18.81 -9.28 -38.04
CA GLN A 230 17.62 -8.95 -37.26
C GLN A 230 17.87 -9.12 -35.76
N LEU A 231 18.59 -10.18 -35.36
CA LEU A 231 18.98 -10.43 -33.98
C LEU A 231 19.93 -9.35 -33.45
N MET A 232 20.94 -8.95 -34.22
CA MET A 232 21.85 -7.87 -33.84
C MET A 232 21.12 -6.52 -33.77
N GLU A 233 20.21 -6.22 -34.68
CA GLU A 233 19.39 -4.99 -34.65
C GLU A 233 18.49 -4.90 -33.43
N ALA A 234 17.88 -6.01 -33.04
CA ALA A 234 16.93 -6.06 -31.94
C ALA A 234 17.58 -5.79 -30.58
N TYR A 235 18.83 -6.23 -30.38
CA TYR A 235 19.46 -6.25 -29.05
C TYR A 235 20.78 -5.47 -28.94
N THR A 236 21.35 -4.96 -30.04
CA THR A 236 22.52 -4.07 -29.95
C THR A 236 22.06 -2.64 -29.61
N PRO A 237 22.57 -2.03 -28.51
CA PRO A 237 22.18 -0.67 -28.13
C PRO A 237 22.45 0.31 -29.27
N LYS A 238 21.41 0.99 -29.77
CA LYS A 238 21.55 1.99 -30.84
C LYS A 238 22.44 3.12 -30.34
N THR A 239 23.62 3.28 -30.93
CA THR A 239 24.52 4.40 -30.62
C THR A 239 23.83 5.71 -30.96
N ALA A 240 23.65 6.57 -29.96
CA ALA A 240 23.23 7.94 -30.20
C ALA A 240 24.31 8.68 -31.01
N PRO A 241 23.95 9.64 -31.90
CA PRO A 241 24.93 10.43 -32.60
C PRO A 241 25.85 11.15 -31.60
N LYS A 242 27.16 11.02 -31.79
CA LYS A 242 28.15 11.77 -30.99
C LYS A 242 27.99 13.26 -31.26
N SER A 243 27.55 14.04 -30.25
CA SER A 243 28.25 15.24 -29.81
C SER A 243 27.54 15.98 -28.66
N ILE A 244 28.31 16.31 -27.63
CA ILE A 244 28.53 17.62 -26.98
C ILE A 244 28.63 17.46 -25.45
N SER A 245 29.67 18.10 -24.95
CA SER A 245 30.27 18.11 -23.62
C SER A 245 29.35 18.13 -22.41
N ALA A 246 29.87 17.48 -21.36
CA ALA A 246 29.77 17.81 -19.94
C ALA A 246 29.00 19.09 -19.60
N ASP A 247 27.74 18.91 -19.21
CA ASP A 247 27.12 19.58 -18.07
C ASP A 247 25.67 19.10 -18.01
N LEU A 248 25.35 18.26 -17.03
CA LEU A 248 24.00 18.05 -16.46
C LEU A 248 24.11 17.10 -15.26
N LYS A 249 24.90 17.51 -14.26
CA LYS A 249 24.55 17.19 -12.87
C LYS A 249 23.44 18.16 -12.48
N THR A 250 22.20 17.70 -12.51
CA THR A 250 21.10 17.99 -11.55
C THR A 250 19.72 17.77 -12.20
N ASN A 251 18.82 17.26 -11.37
CA ASN A 251 17.36 17.22 -11.51
C ASN A 251 16.75 16.13 -12.40
N ILE A 252 16.66 14.92 -11.84
CA ILE A 252 15.58 13.98 -12.20
C ILE A 252 14.26 14.64 -11.78
N SER A 253 13.59 15.28 -12.75
CA SER A 253 12.22 15.76 -12.59
C SER A 253 11.22 14.61 -12.79
N SER A 254 10.04 14.77 -12.22
CA SER A 254 8.90 13.85 -12.12
C SER A 254 8.34 13.27 -13.44
N ALA A 255 8.93 13.56 -14.60
CA ALA A 255 8.37 13.22 -15.91
C ALA A 255 8.68 11.78 -16.40
N THR A 256 9.60 11.03 -15.77
CA THR A 256 9.93 9.63 -16.14
C THR A 256 9.13 8.56 -15.39
N PHE A 257 8.36 8.93 -14.36
CA PHE A 257 7.58 7.97 -13.56
C PHE A 257 6.22 7.60 -14.17
N ASP A 258 5.69 8.38 -15.12
CA ASP A 258 4.34 8.19 -15.65
C ASP A 258 4.14 6.94 -16.53
N VAL A 259 5.25 6.30 -16.95
CA VAL A 259 5.21 5.08 -17.77
C VAL A 259 4.97 3.82 -16.92
N TYR A 260 5.15 3.86 -15.59
CA TYR A 260 5.02 2.70 -14.69
C TYR A 260 3.61 2.57 -14.07
N SER A 261 3.15 1.34 -13.79
CA SER A 261 1.86 1.14 -13.10
C SER A 261 1.85 1.85 -11.76
N LYS A 262 0.66 2.16 -11.28
CA LYS A 262 0.46 2.77 -9.96
C LYS A 262 1.06 1.91 -8.85
N ASP A 263 0.90 0.59 -8.96
CA ASP A 263 1.49 -0.36 -8.02
C ASP A 263 3.02 -0.25 -8.03
N LEU A 264 3.67 -0.32 -9.20
CA LEU A 264 5.12 -0.21 -9.32
C LEU A 264 5.63 1.12 -8.74
N ARG A 265 4.97 2.24 -9.08
CA ARG A 265 5.27 3.58 -8.56
C ARG A 265 5.20 3.66 -7.03
N SER A 266 4.28 2.94 -6.39
CA SER A 266 4.11 3.01 -4.93
C SER A 266 5.30 2.43 -4.15
N PHE A 267 6.08 1.53 -4.75
CA PHE A 267 7.32 0.99 -4.19
C PHE A 267 8.54 1.91 -4.42
N PHE A 268 8.32 2.98 -5.19
CA PHE A 268 9.04 4.25 -5.39
C PHE A 268 9.46 5.07 -4.16
N ASN A 269 10.09 4.51 -3.12
CA ASN A 269 10.43 5.31 -1.92
C ASN A 269 11.84 5.06 -1.36
N GLU A 270 12.33 6.02 -0.57
CA GLU A 270 13.69 6.00 0.02
C GLU A 270 13.97 4.73 0.82
N ASN A 271 12.98 4.21 1.55
CA ASN A 271 13.12 3.00 2.34
C ASN A 271 13.29 1.75 1.45
N SER A 272 12.49 1.62 0.39
CA SER A 272 12.64 0.53 -0.59
C SER A 272 13.98 0.60 -1.32
N ILE A 273 14.44 1.80 -1.69
CA ILE A 273 15.77 2.01 -2.30
C ILE A 273 16.88 1.59 -1.32
N PHE A 274 16.78 1.99 -0.05
CA PHE A 274 17.74 1.61 0.98
C PHE A 274 17.80 0.08 1.17
N ILE A 275 16.64 -0.58 1.29
CA ILE A 275 16.58 -2.04 1.43
C ILE A 275 17.19 -2.73 0.21
N GLY A 276 16.85 -2.28 -1.01
CA GLY A 276 17.41 -2.84 -2.24
C GLY A 276 18.92 -2.68 -2.31
N LYS A 277 19.43 -1.49 -1.95
CA LYS A 277 20.87 -1.21 -1.85
C LYS A 277 21.56 -2.13 -0.84
N ASN A 278 20.98 -2.30 0.34
CA ASN A 278 21.56 -3.16 1.38
C ASN A 278 21.63 -4.63 0.95
N ILE A 279 20.61 -5.12 0.22
CA ILE A 279 20.63 -6.47 -0.34
C ILE A 279 21.73 -6.60 -1.40
N ILE A 280 21.86 -5.63 -2.31
CA ILE A 280 22.84 -5.71 -3.40
C ILE A 280 24.29 -5.53 -2.92
N GLU A 281 24.54 -4.57 -2.03
CA GLU A 281 25.91 -4.24 -1.59
C GLU A 281 26.40 -5.13 -0.45
N ASN A 282 25.50 -5.53 0.47
CA ASN A 282 25.88 -6.23 1.69
C ASN A 282 25.26 -7.64 1.81
N GLY A 283 24.35 -8.02 0.91
CA GLY A 283 23.60 -9.27 1.03
C GLY A 283 22.64 -9.28 2.22
N LEU A 284 22.25 -8.12 2.75
CA LEU A 284 21.44 -8.00 3.96
C LEU A 284 20.02 -7.53 3.62
N TRP A 285 19.03 -8.34 4.00
CA TRP A 285 17.63 -8.00 3.88
C TRP A 285 17.09 -7.45 5.21
N SER A 286 16.59 -6.22 5.16
CA SER A 286 15.94 -5.56 6.29
C SER A 286 14.41 -5.58 6.10
N VAL A 287 13.68 -6.04 7.11
CA VAL A 287 12.20 -6.05 7.14
C VAL A 287 11.71 -5.58 8.50
N ALA A 288 10.64 -4.79 8.52
CA ALA A 288 10.17 -4.10 9.71
C ALA A 288 9.94 -5.05 10.89
N SER A 289 10.37 -4.65 12.08
CA SER A 289 10.25 -5.40 13.34
C SER A 289 11.17 -6.62 13.47
N PHE A 290 12.14 -6.82 12.56
CA PHE A 290 13.12 -7.90 12.64
C PHE A 290 14.57 -7.40 12.45
N PRO A 291 15.56 -8.07 13.05
CA PRO A 291 16.96 -7.87 12.70
C PRO A 291 17.24 -8.16 11.22
N GLU A 292 18.32 -7.59 10.70
CA GLU A 292 18.75 -7.86 9.32
C GLU A 292 19.08 -9.35 9.14
N PHE A 293 18.71 -9.87 7.96
CA PHE A 293 18.92 -11.26 7.59
C PHE A 293 19.90 -11.37 6.44
N GLN A 294 20.86 -12.29 6.55
CA GLN A 294 21.83 -12.56 5.48
C GLN A 294 21.18 -13.36 4.35
N LEU A 295 20.87 -12.69 3.24
CA LEU A 295 20.33 -13.28 2.03
C LEU A 295 21.48 -13.84 1.16
N LEU A 296 21.94 -15.04 1.51
CA LEU A 296 23.01 -15.75 0.81
C LEU A 296 22.63 -16.05 -0.65
N ASP A 297 23.63 -16.29 -1.51
CA ASP A 297 23.38 -16.73 -2.90
C ASP A 297 22.70 -18.09 -2.98
N LYS A 298 22.94 -18.97 -2.00
CA LYS A 298 22.16 -20.19 -1.79
C LYS A 298 21.19 -19.98 -0.64
N ILE A 299 19.94 -19.73 -0.98
CA ILE A 299 18.88 -19.48 0.01
C ILE A 299 18.35 -20.80 0.56
N ASN A 300 18.30 -20.93 1.89
CA ASN A 300 17.58 -22.02 2.55
C ASN A 300 16.14 -21.58 2.82
N TRP A 301 15.20 -22.04 2.01
CA TRP A 301 13.80 -21.64 2.11
C TRP A 301 13.06 -22.18 3.35
N LYS A 302 13.73 -23.00 4.18
CA LYS A 302 13.24 -23.44 5.50
C LYS A 302 13.74 -22.58 6.66
N ASP A 303 14.49 -21.52 6.39
CA ASP A 303 15.01 -20.65 7.44
C ASP A 303 13.88 -20.05 8.26
N ASN A 304 14.11 -19.99 9.58
CA ASN A 304 13.24 -19.32 10.55
C ASN A 304 14.11 -18.82 11.72
N PRO A 305 15.06 -17.90 11.45
CA PRO A 305 16.09 -17.50 12.40
C PRO A 305 15.53 -16.81 13.65
N PHE A 306 14.32 -16.27 13.55
CA PHE A 306 13.65 -15.53 14.62
C PHE A 306 12.50 -16.30 15.28
N ASN A 307 12.31 -17.58 14.92
CA ASN A 307 11.20 -18.40 15.37
C ASN A 307 9.83 -17.68 15.28
N ASN A 308 9.57 -17.01 14.14
CA ASN A 308 8.45 -16.10 13.98
C ASN A 308 7.74 -16.30 12.64
N ARG A 309 6.46 -16.67 12.68
CA ARG A 309 5.63 -16.92 11.50
C ARG A 309 5.47 -15.69 10.59
N THR A 310 5.44 -14.47 11.15
CA THR A 310 5.34 -13.25 10.35
C THR A 310 6.59 -13.04 9.51
N TRP A 311 7.76 -13.37 10.05
CA TRP A 311 9.01 -13.33 9.29
C TRP A 311 9.01 -14.36 8.15
N ILE A 312 8.64 -15.62 8.44
CA ILE A 312 8.52 -16.68 7.41
C ILE A 312 7.56 -16.21 6.30
N TRP A 313 6.43 -15.62 6.68
CA TRP A 313 5.45 -15.11 5.73
C TRP A 313 6.03 -14.02 4.82
N TYR A 314 6.74 -13.03 5.37
CA TYR A 314 7.44 -12.02 4.55
C TYR A 314 8.49 -12.63 3.62
N PHE A 315 9.20 -13.66 4.10
CA PHE A 315 10.23 -14.33 3.33
C PHE A 315 9.64 -15.13 2.17
N GLN A 316 8.60 -15.92 2.43
CA GLN A 316 7.93 -16.80 1.46
C GLN A 316 7.10 -16.04 0.42
N GLN A 317 6.68 -14.80 0.69
CA GLN A 317 6.04 -13.95 -0.31
C GLN A 317 7.03 -13.19 -1.21
N LEU A 318 8.34 -13.40 -1.04
CA LEU A 318 9.41 -12.67 -1.74
C LEU A 318 9.29 -11.15 -1.55
N HIS A 319 9.04 -10.69 -0.32
CA HIS A 319 8.72 -9.30 0.00
C HIS A 319 9.81 -8.29 -0.41
N PHE A 320 11.04 -8.74 -0.64
CA PHE A 320 12.17 -7.91 -1.05
C PHE A 320 12.24 -7.64 -2.56
N LEU A 321 11.49 -8.33 -3.43
CA LEU A 321 11.57 -8.10 -4.89
C LEU A 321 11.27 -6.63 -5.28
N PRO A 322 10.23 -5.96 -4.75
CA PRO A 322 9.99 -4.55 -5.09
C PRO A 322 11.14 -3.62 -4.70
N SER A 323 11.85 -3.91 -3.61
CA SER A 323 13.03 -3.13 -3.19
C SER A 323 14.20 -3.31 -4.16
N LEU A 324 14.38 -4.50 -4.73
CA LEU A 324 15.37 -4.75 -5.77
C LEU A 324 15.05 -4.00 -7.08
N ILE A 325 13.77 -3.92 -7.45
CA ILE A 325 13.32 -3.09 -8.57
C ILE A 325 13.57 -1.59 -8.27
N ALA A 326 13.30 -1.15 -7.05
CA ALA A 326 13.54 0.24 -6.62
C ALA A 326 15.02 0.63 -6.67
N TYR A 327 15.91 -0.30 -6.32
CA TYR A 327 17.36 -0.11 -6.46
C TYR A 327 17.74 0.18 -7.91
N ASP A 328 17.31 -0.67 -8.85
CA ASP A 328 17.66 -0.52 -10.25
C ASP A 328 17.14 0.78 -10.86
N LEU A 329 15.93 1.20 -10.48
CA LEU A 329 15.38 2.47 -10.95
C LEU A 329 16.10 3.69 -10.39
N HIS A 330 16.57 3.63 -9.14
CA HIS A 330 17.30 4.73 -8.53
C HIS A 330 18.74 4.84 -9.07
N PHE A 331 19.43 3.72 -9.21
CA PHE A 331 20.84 3.68 -9.61
C PHE A 331 21.05 3.47 -11.12
N THR A 332 19.96 3.30 -11.89
CA THR A 332 20.00 2.98 -13.32
C THR A 332 20.87 1.74 -13.60
N SER A 333 20.54 0.62 -12.94
CA SER A 333 21.25 -0.66 -13.02
C SER A 333 20.34 -1.84 -13.38
N CYS A 334 20.92 -3.03 -13.55
CA CYS A 334 20.19 -4.31 -13.66
C CYS A 334 20.57 -5.33 -12.57
N ASN A 335 21.33 -4.90 -11.55
CA ASN A 335 21.79 -5.80 -10.48
C ASN A 335 20.62 -6.26 -9.59
N GLY A 336 19.69 -5.34 -9.32
CA GLY A 336 18.46 -5.62 -8.57
C GLY A 336 17.62 -6.69 -9.23
N VAL A 337 17.30 -6.51 -10.51
CA VAL A 337 16.45 -7.39 -11.30
C VAL A 337 17.10 -8.75 -11.54
N ASN A 338 18.42 -8.79 -11.80
CA ASN A 338 19.16 -10.05 -11.93
C ASN A 338 19.14 -10.84 -10.62
N LYS A 339 19.33 -10.18 -9.47
CA LYS A 339 19.21 -10.80 -8.16
C LYS A 339 17.78 -11.27 -7.90
N ALA A 340 16.78 -10.47 -8.25
CA ALA A 340 15.36 -10.81 -8.13
C ALA A 340 15.01 -12.09 -8.91
N ILE A 341 15.41 -12.19 -10.18
CA ILE A 341 15.21 -13.37 -11.03
C ILE A 341 15.91 -14.60 -10.44
N SER A 342 17.17 -14.44 -10.02
CA SER A 342 17.93 -15.52 -9.35
C SER A 342 17.21 -16.05 -8.11
N ILE A 343 16.62 -15.16 -7.31
CA ILE A 343 15.87 -15.54 -6.12
C ILE A 343 14.58 -16.28 -6.49
N VAL A 344 13.83 -15.82 -7.50
CA VAL A 344 12.62 -16.53 -7.97
C VAL A 344 12.98 -17.93 -8.48
N LYS A 345 14.06 -18.07 -9.27
CA LYS A 345 14.56 -19.39 -9.73
C LYS A 345 14.93 -20.29 -8.55
N SER A 346 15.68 -19.77 -7.58
CA SER A 346 16.03 -20.52 -6.37
C SER A 346 14.81 -20.97 -5.56
N TRP A 347 13.75 -20.15 -5.50
CA TRP A 347 12.49 -20.52 -4.84
C TRP A 347 11.80 -21.68 -5.57
N VAL A 348 11.72 -21.61 -6.90
CA VAL A 348 11.12 -22.67 -7.73
C VAL A 348 11.90 -23.97 -7.61
N ASP A 349 13.24 -23.92 -7.71
CA ASP A 349 14.09 -25.11 -7.56
C ASP A 349 13.87 -25.82 -6.22
N ALA A 350 13.68 -25.04 -5.14
CA ALA A 350 13.41 -25.59 -3.83
C ALA A 350 11.99 -26.19 -3.72
N ASP A 351 11.00 -25.65 -4.42
CA ASP A 351 9.64 -26.21 -4.49
C ASP A 351 9.64 -27.54 -5.23
N ASP A 352 10.25 -27.59 -6.43
CA ASP A 352 10.39 -28.79 -7.25
C ASP A 352 11.17 -29.90 -6.53
N SER A 353 12.14 -29.51 -5.71
CA SER A 353 12.96 -30.45 -4.93
C SER A 353 12.32 -30.87 -3.60
N GLY A 354 11.15 -30.35 -3.22
CA GLY A 354 10.52 -30.62 -1.92
C GLY A 354 11.27 -30.06 -0.70
N HIS A 355 12.10 -29.04 -0.92
CA HIS A 355 12.93 -28.38 0.10
C HIS A 355 12.32 -27.06 0.60
N GLN A 356 11.03 -26.84 0.38
CA GLN A 356 10.30 -25.67 0.85
C GLN A 356 9.84 -25.76 2.32
N SER A 357 9.52 -24.60 2.89
CA SER A 357 8.78 -24.50 4.16
C SER A 357 7.32 -24.94 3.97
N ASP A 358 6.70 -25.46 5.02
CA ASP A 358 5.25 -25.77 5.04
C ASP A 358 4.39 -24.52 4.74
N ASP A 359 4.93 -23.32 5.01
CA ASP A 359 4.27 -22.03 4.72
C ASP A 359 4.49 -21.51 3.28
N ALA A 360 5.24 -22.22 2.42
CA ALA A 360 5.56 -21.74 1.07
C ALA A 360 4.33 -21.50 0.19
N TRP A 361 3.30 -22.34 0.34
CA TRP A 361 2.02 -22.21 -0.34
C TRP A 361 0.90 -21.73 0.61
N HIS A 362 1.23 -20.87 1.57
CA HIS A 362 0.22 -20.20 2.40
C HIS A 362 -0.75 -19.38 1.53
N ASP A 363 -2.04 -19.35 1.88
CA ASP A 363 -3.13 -18.75 1.11
C ASP A 363 -2.83 -17.30 0.63
N HIS A 364 -2.51 -16.42 1.58
CA HIS A 364 -2.19 -15.01 1.34
C HIS A 364 -0.80 -14.80 0.77
N GLY A 365 0.20 -15.53 1.30
CA GLY A 365 1.59 -15.43 0.84
C GLY A 365 1.75 -15.79 -0.64
N THR A 366 0.98 -16.76 -1.12
CA THR A 366 0.93 -17.16 -2.54
C THR A 366 0.42 -16.02 -3.43
N ALA A 367 -0.65 -15.32 -3.02
CA ALA A 367 -1.17 -14.17 -3.76
C ALA A 367 -0.15 -13.03 -3.79
N LEU A 368 0.44 -12.68 -2.65
CA LEU A 368 1.39 -11.58 -2.56
C LEU A 368 2.71 -11.88 -3.29
N ARG A 369 3.16 -13.15 -3.29
CA ARG A 369 4.29 -13.59 -4.13
C ARG A 369 3.99 -13.40 -5.60
N ALA A 370 2.81 -13.85 -6.05
CA ALA A 370 2.39 -13.69 -7.43
C ALA A 370 2.30 -12.21 -7.85
N LYS A 371 1.81 -11.33 -6.95
CA LYS A 371 1.84 -9.88 -7.14
C LYS A 371 3.27 -9.35 -7.29
N ASN A 372 4.20 -9.74 -6.41
CA ASN A 372 5.59 -9.29 -6.47
C ASN A 372 6.30 -9.77 -7.75
N ILE A 373 6.02 -10.98 -8.21
CA ILE A 373 6.52 -11.50 -9.49
C ILE A 373 5.90 -10.74 -10.68
N LEU A 374 4.60 -10.40 -10.62
CA LEU A 374 3.95 -9.61 -11.66
C LEU A 374 4.57 -8.20 -11.78
N LEU A 375 4.96 -7.58 -10.66
CA LEU A 375 5.70 -6.31 -10.68
C LEU A 375 7.09 -6.44 -11.32
N LEU A 376 7.79 -7.54 -11.03
CA LEU A 376 9.08 -7.85 -11.67
C LEU A 376 8.93 -8.01 -13.19
N ILE A 377 7.89 -8.71 -13.63
CA ILE A 377 7.54 -8.88 -15.05
C ILE A 377 7.26 -7.53 -15.71
N GLU A 378 6.41 -6.68 -15.11
CA GLU A 378 6.08 -5.36 -15.64
C GLU A 378 7.33 -4.48 -15.79
N TYR A 379 8.23 -4.55 -14.81
CA TYR A 379 9.51 -3.82 -14.85
C TYR A 379 10.41 -4.29 -16.01
N LEU A 380 10.54 -5.61 -16.19
CA LEU A 380 11.35 -6.20 -17.27
C LEU A 380 10.84 -5.81 -18.66
N GLU A 381 9.52 -5.86 -18.88
CA GLU A 381 8.92 -5.47 -20.16
C GLU A 381 9.14 -3.98 -20.47
N LYS A 382 9.13 -3.10 -19.47
CA LYS A 382 9.36 -1.66 -19.66
C LYS A 382 10.82 -1.29 -19.86
N THR A 383 11.74 -2.14 -19.41
CA THR A 383 13.19 -1.93 -19.54
C THR A 383 13.79 -2.67 -20.72
N ASN A 384 12.98 -3.40 -21.50
CA ASN A 384 13.40 -4.22 -22.65
C ASN A 384 14.52 -5.23 -22.31
N ILE A 385 14.50 -5.78 -21.09
CA ILE A 385 15.48 -6.76 -20.59
C ILE A 385 14.93 -8.19 -20.81
N LEU A 386 15.66 -9.01 -21.58
CA LEU A 386 15.64 -10.49 -21.69
C LEU A 386 14.31 -11.21 -22.06
N SER A 387 14.34 -12.03 -23.12
CA SER A 387 13.17 -12.81 -23.58
C SER A 387 12.92 -14.12 -22.81
N GLU A 388 13.96 -14.85 -22.39
CA GLU A 388 13.80 -16.16 -21.72
C GLU A 388 13.33 -16.06 -20.27
N ASP A 389 13.88 -15.13 -19.49
CA ASP A 389 13.46 -14.92 -18.10
C ASP A 389 12.01 -14.45 -18.01
N LEU A 390 11.55 -13.65 -18.98
CA LEU A 390 10.15 -13.25 -19.08
C LEU A 390 9.23 -14.46 -19.32
N ILE A 391 9.63 -15.40 -20.18
CA ILE A 391 8.89 -16.66 -20.42
C ILE A 391 8.85 -17.51 -19.14
N PHE A 392 9.98 -17.63 -18.44
CA PHE A 392 10.05 -18.32 -17.16
C PHE A 392 9.09 -17.70 -16.14
N LEU A 393 9.16 -16.38 -15.92
CA LEU A 393 8.30 -15.70 -14.94
C LEU A 393 6.81 -15.80 -15.33
N LYS A 394 6.47 -15.70 -16.62
CA LYS A 394 5.10 -15.96 -17.15
C LYS A 394 4.61 -17.37 -16.81
N THR A 395 5.49 -18.36 -16.88
CA THR A 395 5.18 -19.75 -16.47
C THR A 395 4.89 -19.82 -14.97
N ILE A 396 5.70 -19.16 -14.15
CA ILE A 396 5.52 -19.16 -12.68
C ILE A 396 4.21 -18.47 -12.27
N ILE A 397 3.87 -17.30 -12.83
CA ILE A 397 2.59 -16.65 -12.50
C ILE A 397 1.38 -17.45 -13.00
N THR A 398 1.53 -18.25 -14.06
CA THR A 398 0.48 -19.18 -14.54
C THR A 398 0.21 -20.29 -13.51
N ILE A 399 1.27 -20.87 -12.92
CA ILE A 399 1.14 -21.84 -11.81
C ILE A 399 0.41 -21.21 -10.63
N HIS A 400 0.79 -19.98 -10.26
CA HIS A 400 0.14 -19.24 -9.17
C HIS A 400 -1.32 -18.93 -9.49
N ALA A 401 -1.65 -18.50 -10.70
CA ALA A 401 -3.03 -18.24 -11.11
C ALA A 401 -3.91 -19.50 -11.00
N ASN A 402 -3.40 -20.65 -11.41
CA ASN A 402 -4.12 -21.92 -11.25
C ASN A 402 -4.30 -22.32 -9.78
N LYS A 403 -3.30 -22.05 -8.93
CA LYS A 403 -3.43 -22.28 -7.48
C LYS A 403 -4.45 -21.34 -6.84
N LEU A 404 -4.47 -20.07 -7.24
CA LEU A 404 -5.44 -19.07 -6.76
C LEU A 404 -6.86 -19.32 -7.27
N LEU A 405 -7.00 -19.96 -8.44
CA LEU A 405 -8.29 -20.37 -8.99
C LEU A 405 -8.95 -21.51 -8.18
N ASP A 406 -8.15 -22.37 -7.54
CA ASP A 406 -8.63 -23.50 -6.74
C ASP A 406 -9.54 -23.04 -5.59
N GLU A 407 -10.81 -23.47 -5.62
CA GLU A 407 -11.82 -23.12 -4.61
C GLU A 407 -11.44 -23.60 -3.21
N SER A 408 -10.70 -24.71 -3.10
CA SER A 408 -10.23 -25.21 -1.80
C SER A 408 -9.11 -24.35 -1.20
N PHE A 409 -8.47 -23.52 -2.02
CA PHE A 409 -7.40 -22.60 -1.63
C PHE A 409 -7.90 -21.17 -1.37
N TYR A 410 -9.10 -20.85 -1.84
CA TYR A 410 -9.72 -19.55 -1.68
C TYR A 410 -10.14 -19.31 -0.22
N SER A 411 -9.55 -18.29 0.39
CA SER A 411 -9.79 -17.89 1.77
C SER A 411 -11.05 -17.02 1.88
N LYS A 412 -12.19 -17.61 1.56
CA LYS A 412 -13.48 -16.92 1.38
C LYS A 412 -13.92 -16.10 2.60
N GLY A 413 -14.32 -14.85 2.36
CA GLY A 413 -14.86 -13.95 3.38
C GLY A 413 -13.78 -13.38 4.29
N THR A 414 -12.55 -13.27 3.78
CA THR A 414 -11.39 -12.74 4.51
C THR A 414 -10.64 -11.73 3.65
N ASN A 415 -9.80 -10.91 4.29
CA ASN A 415 -8.87 -10.03 3.58
C ASN A 415 -7.92 -10.82 2.65
N HIS A 416 -7.54 -12.05 3.02
CA HIS A 416 -6.73 -12.93 2.17
C HIS A 416 -7.50 -13.28 0.89
N GLY A 417 -8.78 -13.66 1.00
CA GLY A 417 -9.63 -13.99 -0.14
C GLY A 417 -9.81 -12.82 -1.11
N LEU A 418 -9.91 -11.60 -0.59
CA LEU A 418 -9.95 -10.38 -1.40
C LEU A 418 -8.63 -10.18 -2.17
N ASP A 419 -7.49 -10.27 -1.50
CA ASP A 419 -6.18 -10.10 -2.14
C ASP A 419 -5.89 -11.22 -3.15
N GLN A 420 -6.25 -12.47 -2.84
CA GLN A 420 -6.16 -13.61 -3.76
C GLN A 420 -6.94 -13.33 -5.05
N SER A 421 -8.17 -12.84 -4.92
CA SER A 421 -9.05 -12.54 -6.05
C SER A 421 -8.55 -11.35 -6.85
N LEU A 422 -8.07 -10.29 -6.19
CA LEU A 422 -7.51 -9.12 -6.86
C LEU A 422 -6.26 -9.47 -7.68
N VAL A 423 -5.34 -10.26 -7.11
CA VAL A 423 -4.13 -10.69 -7.83
C VAL A 423 -4.48 -11.63 -8.98
N LEU A 424 -5.44 -12.55 -8.81
CA LEU A 424 -5.91 -13.39 -9.91
C LEU A 424 -6.50 -12.55 -11.07
N PHE A 425 -7.24 -11.50 -10.75
CA PHE A 425 -7.74 -10.54 -11.75
C PHE A 425 -6.59 -9.82 -12.48
N GLN A 426 -5.58 -9.36 -11.75
CA GLN A 426 -4.39 -8.71 -12.32
C GLN A 426 -3.65 -9.67 -13.27
N ILE A 427 -3.42 -10.92 -12.86
CA ILE A 427 -2.77 -11.93 -13.71
C ILE A 427 -3.62 -12.23 -14.95
N SER A 428 -4.95 -12.36 -14.81
CA SER A 428 -5.84 -12.59 -15.96
C SER A 428 -5.77 -11.46 -16.98
N SER A 429 -5.71 -10.22 -16.51
CA SER A 429 -5.63 -9.04 -17.38
C SER A 429 -4.27 -8.96 -18.07
N TYR A 430 -3.21 -9.40 -17.40
CA TYR A 430 -1.86 -9.46 -17.95
C TYR A 430 -1.69 -10.60 -18.98
N LEU A 431 -2.18 -11.80 -18.68
CA LEU A 431 -2.13 -12.99 -19.55
C LEU A 431 -3.39 -13.10 -20.44
N GLY A 432 -3.76 -12.02 -21.12
CA GLY A 432 -5.00 -11.92 -21.89
C GLY A 432 -5.17 -13.00 -22.98
N ASP A 433 -4.06 -13.45 -23.57
CA ASP A 433 -4.07 -14.46 -24.64
C ASP A 433 -4.02 -15.91 -24.14
N HIS A 434 -3.94 -16.13 -22.83
CA HIS A 434 -3.85 -17.49 -22.27
C HIS A 434 -5.21 -18.22 -22.36
N PRO A 435 -5.25 -19.53 -22.70
CA PRO A 435 -6.53 -20.27 -22.84
C PRO A 435 -7.43 -20.31 -21.59
N LEU A 436 -6.86 -20.08 -20.40
CA LEU A 436 -7.59 -20.02 -19.13
C LEU A 436 -7.93 -18.59 -18.67
N CYS A 437 -7.55 -17.55 -19.43
CA CYS A 437 -7.72 -16.14 -19.06
C CYS A 437 -9.17 -15.83 -18.62
N ASP A 438 -10.15 -16.20 -19.45
CA ASP A 438 -11.57 -15.95 -19.15
C ASP A 438 -12.02 -16.61 -17.85
N LYS A 439 -11.50 -17.82 -17.56
CA LYS A 439 -11.83 -18.53 -16.32
C LYS A 439 -11.26 -17.81 -15.10
N TRP A 440 -10.00 -17.38 -15.15
CA TRP A 440 -9.37 -16.59 -14.08
C TRP A 440 -10.08 -15.25 -13.89
N ARG A 441 -10.40 -14.56 -14.98
CA ARG A 441 -11.09 -13.26 -14.97
C ARG A 441 -12.50 -13.37 -14.38
N ASN A 442 -13.30 -14.31 -14.84
CA ASN A 442 -14.68 -14.45 -14.37
C ASN A 442 -14.73 -14.84 -12.88
N GLU A 443 -13.92 -15.82 -12.47
CA GLU A 443 -13.88 -16.27 -11.08
C GLU A 443 -13.37 -15.16 -10.15
N SER A 444 -12.30 -14.45 -10.53
CA SER A 444 -11.78 -13.34 -9.73
C SER A 444 -12.81 -12.22 -9.57
N LEU A 445 -13.55 -11.86 -10.63
CA LEU A 445 -14.58 -10.82 -10.55
C LEU A 445 -15.77 -11.24 -9.67
N GLU A 446 -16.24 -12.49 -9.78
CA GLU A 446 -17.29 -13.05 -8.90
C GLU A 446 -16.86 -12.97 -7.43
N ARG A 447 -15.64 -13.43 -7.12
CA ARG A 447 -15.09 -13.39 -5.76
C ARG A 447 -14.87 -11.97 -5.26
N LEU A 448 -14.34 -11.06 -6.08
CA LEU A 448 -14.19 -9.65 -5.72
C LEU A 448 -15.55 -9.02 -5.38
N ARG A 449 -16.61 -9.29 -6.16
CA ARG A 449 -17.97 -8.84 -5.83
C ARG A 449 -18.44 -9.40 -4.50
N TYR A 450 -18.23 -10.70 -4.27
CA TYR A 450 -18.56 -11.33 -3.01
C TYR A 450 -17.83 -10.69 -1.82
N GLU A 451 -16.51 -10.53 -1.90
CA GLU A 451 -15.71 -9.98 -0.80
C GLU A 451 -16.07 -8.53 -0.48
N LEU A 452 -16.25 -7.69 -1.50
CA LEU A 452 -16.67 -6.30 -1.29
C LEU A 452 -18.08 -6.21 -0.70
N ASN A 453 -19.03 -7.02 -1.19
CA ASN A 453 -20.40 -7.04 -0.69
C ASN A 453 -20.52 -7.58 0.74
N ASN A 454 -19.55 -8.39 1.19
CA ASN A 454 -19.54 -8.93 2.55
C ASN A 454 -18.67 -8.13 3.52
N SER A 455 -17.87 -7.17 3.06
CA SER A 455 -17.03 -6.32 3.92
C SER A 455 -17.83 -5.22 4.61
N PHE A 456 -18.95 -4.80 4.02
CA PHE A 456 -19.78 -3.71 4.51
C PHE A 456 -21.23 -4.15 4.70
N SER A 457 -21.83 -3.62 5.76
CA SER A 457 -23.26 -3.69 5.99
C SER A 457 -24.02 -2.75 5.03
N SER A 458 -25.30 -3.02 4.83
CA SER A 458 -26.16 -2.23 3.94
C SER A 458 -26.30 -0.75 4.34
N ASP A 459 -26.03 -0.44 5.61
CA ASP A 459 -26.03 0.90 6.20
C ASP A 459 -24.67 1.61 6.09
N GLY A 460 -23.63 0.95 5.56
CA GLY A 460 -22.30 1.51 5.35
C GLY A 460 -21.28 1.20 6.46
N GLY A 461 -21.70 0.61 7.59
CA GLY A 461 -20.74 0.19 8.61
C GLY A 461 -19.94 -1.04 8.18
N HIS A 462 -18.67 -1.13 8.59
CA HIS A 462 -17.84 -2.31 8.31
C HIS A 462 -18.27 -3.50 9.20
N VAL A 463 -18.38 -4.70 8.62
CA VAL A 463 -18.93 -5.89 9.31
C VAL A 463 -18.10 -6.35 10.52
N GLU A 464 -16.84 -5.94 10.56
CA GLU A 464 -15.87 -6.31 11.61
C GLU A 464 -15.93 -5.45 12.87
N ASN A 465 -16.84 -4.46 12.89
CA ASN A 465 -17.09 -3.59 14.04
C ASN A 465 -15.82 -2.93 14.62
N SER A 466 -14.93 -2.46 13.75
CA SER A 466 -13.77 -1.65 14.10
C SER A 466 -13.68 -0.43 13.17
N PRO A 467 -13.65 0.81 13.70
CA PRO A 467 -13.42 2.02 12.88
C PRO A 467 -12.10 1.98 12.11
N GLY A 468 -11.05 1.38 12.66
CA GLY A 468 -9.79 1.15 11.95
C GLY A 468 -9.99 0.26 10.72
N TYR A 469 -10.81 -0.79 10.86
CA TYR A 469 -11.16 -1.67 9.75
C TYR A 469 -12.15 -1.06 8.76
N LEU A 470 -12.98 -0.08 9.16
CA LEU A 470 -13.73 0.73 8.21
C LEU A 470 -12.79 1.49 7.27
N VAL A 471 -11.75 2.13 7.80
CA VAL A 471 -10.72 2.78 6.97
C VAL A 471 -10.01 1.77 6.07
N TYR A 472 -9.59 0.63 6.64
CA TYR A 472 -8.92 -0.42 5.88
C TYR A 472 -9.79 -0.97 4.73
N GLY A 473 -11.05 -1.32 5.03
CA GLY A 473 -11.99 -1.85 4.06
C GLY A 473 -12.28 -0.86 2.93
N ILE A 474 -12.43 0.44 3.23
CA ILE A 474 -12.64 1.46 2.19
C ILE A 474 -11.39 1.57 1.30
N LYS A 475 -10.18 1.54 1.88
CA LYS A 475 -8.93 1.51 1.09
C LYS A 475 -8.87 0.30 0.17
N GLN A 476 -9.23 -0.87 0.66
CA GLN A 476 -9.26 -2.10 -0.14
C GLN A 476 -10.31 -2.00 -1.26
N TYR A 477 -11.49 -1.46 -0.98
CA TYR A 477 -12.52 -1.20 -1.99
C TYR A 477 -11.99 -0.27 -3.09
N ILE A 478 -11.39 0.87 -2.72
CA ILE A 478 -10.79 1.81 -3.68
C ILE A 478 -9.68 1.13 -4.49
N ASN A 479 -8.87 0.28 -3.86
CA ASN A 479 -7.81 -0.46 -4.53
C ASN A 479 -8.38 -1.40 -5.61
N VAL A 480 -9.44 -2.14 -5.29
CA VAL A 480 -10.13 -3.00 -6.26
C VAL A 480 -10.69 -2.18 -7.41
N ILE A 481 -11.45 -1.12 -7.12
CA ILE A 481 -12.04 -0.26 -8.17
C ILE A 481 -10.95 0.36 -9.05
N SER A 482 -9.88 0.90 -8.46
CA SER A 482 -8.76 1.46 -9.19
C SER A 482 -8.11 0.43 -10.11
N THR A 483 -7.87 -0.78 -9.60
CA THR A 483 -7.23 -1.87 -10.36
C THR A 483 -8.10 -2.32 -11.53
N ILE A 484 -9.41 -2.46 -11.33
CA ILE A 484 -10.35 -2.80 -12.40
C ILE A 484 -10.44 -1.66 -13.42
N ASN A 485 -10.47 -0.41 -12.95
CA ASN A 485 -10.58 0.76 -13.81
C ASN A 485 -9.37 0.95 -14.74
N ASP A 486 -8.18 0.56 -14.29
CA ASP A 486 -6.97 0.58 -15.10
C ASP A 486 -7.06 -0.38 -16.31
N VAL A 487 -7.95 -1.37 -16.26
CA VAL A 487 -8.20 -2.34 -17.35
C VAL A 487 -9.48 -2.02 -18.12
N ASP A 488 -10.59 -1.79 -17.41
CA ASP A 488 -11.91 -1.52 -17.98
C ASP A 488 -12.73 -0.63 -17.03
N SER A 489 -12.85 0.65 -17.41
CA SER A 489 -13.62 1.65 -16.67
C SER A 489 -15.13 1.35 -16.58
N LYS A 490 -15.72 0.71 -17.59
CA LYS A 490 -17.15 0.33 -17.56
C LYS A 490 -17.38 -0.80 -16.55
N LEU A 491 -16.47 -1.78 -16.54
CA LEU A 491 -16.51 -2.86 -15.55
C LEU A 491 -16.34 -2.31 -14.14
N ALA A 492 -15.41 -1.37 -13.92
CA ALA A 492 -15.21 -0.75 -12.61
C ALA A 492 -16.49 -0.07 -12.09
N ASN A 493 -17.20 0.67 -12.95
CA ASN A 493 -18.46 1.31 -12.58
C ASN A 493 -19.51 0.31 -12.09
N SER A 494 -19.57 -0.90 -12.66
CA SER A 494 -20.51 -1.94 -12.24
C SER A 494 -20.25 -2.51 -10.84
N PHE A 495 -19.11 -2.23 -10.21
CA PHE A 495 -18.84 -2.57 -8.81
C PHE A 495 -19.30 -1.50 -7.83
N VAL A 496 -19.45 -0.27 -8.30
CA VAL A 496 -19.86 0.91 -7.52
C VAL A 496 -21.39 1.02 -7.42
N GLU A 497 -22.11 0.25 -8.24
CA GLU A 497 -23.57 0.12 -8.20
C GLU A 497 -24.04 -0.44 -6.84
N GLY A 498 -24.58 0.41 -5.96
CA GLY A 498 -25.14 -0.03 -4.66
C GLY A 498 -25.03 0.95 -3.50
N ASN A 499 -24.45 2.15 -3.68
CA ASN A 499 -24.28 3.21 -2.67
C ASN A 499 -23.55 2.78 -1.38
N VAL A 500 -23.02 1.55 -1.28
CA VAL A 500 -22.41 1.06 -0.05
C VAL A 500 -21.14 1.83 0.27
N ILE A 501 -20.31 2.11 -0.73
CA ILE A 501 -19.09 2.89 -0.57
C ILE A 501 -19.39 4.35 -0.19
N ASP A 502 -20.50 4.93 -0.71
CA ASP A 502 -20.95 6.26 -0.33
C ASP A 502 -21.38 6.29 1.14
N LYS A 503 -22.18 5.30 1.56
CA LYS A 503 -22.61 5.15 2.96
C LYS A 503 -21.44 4.88 3.89
N SER A 504 -20.45 4.09 3.47
CA SER A 504 -19.23 3.82 4.24
C SER A 504 -18.33 5.05 4.34
N CYS A 505 -18.23 5.84 3.27
CA CYS A 505 -17.54 7.13 3.29
C CYS A 505 -18.25 8.12 4.25
N LEU A 506 -19.58 8.17 4.21
CA LEU A 506 -20.38 8.94 5.19
C LEU A 506 -20.14 8.45 6.61
N ALA A 507 -20.20 7.14 6.86
CA ALA A 507 -19.90 6.55 8.16
C ALA A 507 -18.52 6.98 8.66
N LEU A 508 -17.49 6.90 7.81
CA LEU A 508 -16.14 7.33 8.15
C LEU A 508 -16.08 8.82 8.49
N ALA A 509 -16.77 9.69 7.74
CA ALA A 509 -16.85 11.12 8.04
C ALA A 509 -17.34 11.37 9.48
N PHE A 510 -18.34 10.60 9.92
CA PHE A 510 -18.89 10.68 11.27
C PHE A 510 -18.00 10.03 12.32
N PHE A 511 -17.29 8.93 12.03
CA PHE A 511 -16.37 8.30 12.99
C PHE A 511 -15.12 9.14 13.29
N VAL A 512 -14.69 10.00 12.36
CA VAL A 512 -13.57 10.92 12.60
C VAL A 512 -13.94 11.88 13.74
N LYS A 513 -13.20 11.74 14.85
CA LYS A 513 -13.30 12.62 16.02
C LYS A 513 -12.84 14.03 15.64
N PRO A 514 -13.23 15.07 16.39
CA PRO A 514 -12.80 16.44 16.13
C PRO A 514 -11.27 16.66 16.11
N ASP A 515 -10.51 15.83 16.84
CA ASP A 515 -9.05 15.87 16.82
C ASP A 515 -8.42 15.31 15.54
N GLY A 516 -9.21 14.62 14.71
CA GLY A 516 -8.80 13.97 13.46
C GLY A 516 -8.51 12.47 13.57
N THR A 517 -8.66 11.89 14.78
CA THR A 517 -8.44 10.46 15.03
C THR A 517 -9.76 9.68 15.09
N LEU A 518 -9.70 8.37 15.38
CA LEU A 518 -10.86 7.49 15.48
C LEU A 518 -11.11 7.04 16.93
N PRO A 519 -12.36 6.71 17.31
CA PRO A 519 -12.64 6.01 18.56
C PRO A 519 -12.06 4.59 18.51
N LEU A 520 -11.41 4.15 19.59
CA LEU A 520 -10.59 2.94 19.63
C LEU A 520 -11.40 1.65 19.86
N PHE A 521 -12.57 1.53 19.23
CA PHE A 521 -13.38 0.31 19.32
C PHE A 521 -12.77 -0.84 18.53
N GLY A 522 -12.90 -2.05 19.07
CA GLY A 522 -12.38 -3.26 18.44
C GLY A 522 -10.88 -3.17 18.19
N ASP A 523 -10.41 -3.82 17.14
CA ASP A 523 -9.03 -3.70 16.71
C ASP A 523 -8.79 -2.38 15.96
N THR A 524 -8.85 -1.25 16.69
CA THR A 524 -8.49 0.09 16.23
C THR A 524 -7.32 0.62 17.04
N ALA A 525 -6.25 1.03 16.37
CA ALA A 525 -5.15 1.80 16.95
C ALA A 525 -5.35 3.30 16.65
N LYS A 526 -4.69 4.16 17.41
CA LYS A 526 -4.73 5.61 17.21
C LYS A 526 -3.87 6.01 16.03
N PHE A 527 -4.49 6.69 15.08
CA PHE A 527 -3.84 7.39 13.99
C PHE A 527 -4.71 8.58 13.56
N THR A 528 -4.10 9.56 12.89
CA THR A 528 -4.85 10.66 12.26
C THR A 528 -5.32 10.20 10.89
N VAL A 529 -6.62 10.33 10.62
CA VAL A 529 -7.17 9.95 9.32
C VAL A 529 -6.77 10.99 8.28
N THR A 530 -6.17 10.52 7.19
CA THR A 530 -5.77 11.35 6.04
C THR A 530 -6.65 11.04 4.83
N ASP A 531 -6.62 11.90 3.82
CA ASP A 531 -7.30 11.62 2.56
C ASP A 531 -6.55 10.51 1.79
N PHE A 532 -7.25 9.42 1.51
CA PHE A 532 -6.75 8.27 0.74
C PHE A 532 -7.65 7.93 -0.47
N PHE A 533 -8.64 8.76 -0.79
CA PHE A 533 -9.58 8.50 -1.88
C PHE A 533 -8.97 8.70 -3.28
N GLY A 534 -7.84 9.40 -3.39
CA GLY A 534 -7.15 9.59 -4.67
C GLY A 534 -8.05 10.28 -5.69
N THR A 535 -8.20 9.72 -6.89
CA THR A 535 -9.11 10.21 -7.94
C THR A 535 -10.55 9.73 -7.79
N PHE A 536 -10.77 8.63 -7.05
CA PHE A 536 -12.10 8.08 -6.84
C PHE A 536 -12.81 8.82 -5.71
N LYS A 537 -13.80 9.65 -6.04
CA LYS A 537 -14.54 10.46 -5.05
C LYS A 537 -16.00 9.96 -4.94
N PRO A 538 -16.35 9.20 -3.89
CA PRO A 538 -17.74 8.84 -3.63
C PRO A 538 -18.59 10.09 -3.33
N ALA A 539 -19.91 9.97 -3.41
CA ALA A 539 -20.84 11.09 -3.21
C ALA A 539 -20.68 11.77 -1.84
N ALA A 540 -20.33 10.99 -0.79
CA ALA A 540 -20.10 11.50 0.55
C ALA A 540 -18.66 12.02 0.80
N TYR A 541 -17.82 12.10 -0.24
CA TYR A 541 -16.41 12.48 -0.10
C TYR A 541 -16.22 13.87 0.51
N ASP A 542 -17.04 14.86 0.12
CA ASP A 542 -16.90 16.22 0.65
C ASP A 542 -17.22 16.31 2.15
N TYR A 543 -18.10 15.45 2.67
CA TYR A 543 -18.38 15.31 4.10
C TYR A 543 -17.19 14.73 4.85
N PHE A 544 -16.59 13.68 4.29
CA PHE A 544 -15.36 13.09 4.82
C PHE A 544 -14.22 14.10 4.83
N LEU A 545 -14.02 14.83 3.73
CA LEU A 545 -12.98 15.85 3.59
C LEU A 545 -13.17 16.96 4.63
N TYR A 546 -14.41 17.43 4.84
CA TYR A 546 -14.74 18.42 5.88
C TYR A 546 -14.36 17.95 7.28
N SER A 547 -14.65 16.68 7.59
CA SER A 547 -14.32 16.10 8.90
C SER A 547 -12.81 16.06 9.16
N ILE A 548 -12.02 15.49 8.22
CA ILE A 548 -10.55 15.38 8.40
C ILE A 548 -9.83 16.73 8.28
N ARG A 549 -10.42 17.71 7.59
CA ARG A 549 -9.90 19.09 7.45
C ARG A 549 -10.45 20.05 8.49
N LYS A 550 -11.13 19.55 9.52
CA LYS A 550 -11.63 20.35 10.65
C LYS A 550 -12.48 21.54 10.21
N GLY A 551 -13.29 21.31 9.17
CA GLY A 551 -14.21 22.28 8.59
C GLY A 551 -13.60 23.35 7.67
N SER A 552 -12.31 23.22 7.30
CA SER A 552 -11.66 24.19 6.40
C SER A 552 -11.93 23.96 4.91
N VAL A 553 -12.20 22.71 4.49
CA VAL A 553 -12.44 22.32 3.08
C VAL A 553 -13.47 21.20 3.04
N GLY A 554 -14.36 21.17 2.05
CA GLY A 554 -15.42 20.16 1.89
C GLY A 554 -16.80 20.71 2.25
N ALA A 555 -17.76 19.83 2.52
CA ALA A 555 -19.15 20.17 2.82
C ALA A 555 -19.56 19.72 4.24
N ILE A 556 -20.47 20.46 4.86
CA ILE A 556 -21.05 20.10 6.16
C ILE A 556 -22.11 19.01 5.94
N PRO A 557 -22.08 17.88 6.68
CA PRO A 557 -23.16 16.90 6.63
C PRO A 557 -24.52 17.50 6.99
N GLU A 558 -25.59 17.02 6.34
CA GLU A 558 -26.96 17.53 6.53
C GLU A 558 -27.46 17.40 7.98
N CYS A 559 -26.92 16.43 8.74
CA CYS A 559 -27.28 16.14 10.11
C CYS A 559 -26.04 16.07 11.03
N ASN A 560 -26.25 16.37 12.31
CA ASN A 560 -25.18 16.24 13.32
C ASN A 560 -24.92 14.79 13.73
N ASP A 561 -25.85 13.88 13.43
CA ASP A 561 -25.87 12.54 13.99
C ASP A 561 -26.01 11.47 12.90
N LEU A 562 -25.55 10.25 13.18
CA LEU A 562 -25.66 9.10 12.27
C LEU A 562 -26.01 7.84 13.07
N ILE A 563 -27.02 7.10 12.61
CA ILE A 563 -27.35 5.77 13.14
C ILE A 563 -27.11 4.73 12.04
N LEU A 564 -26.30 3.72 12.36
CA LEU A 564 -26.05 2.55 11.53
C LEU A 564 -26.65 1.33 12.24
N LYS A 565 -27.95 1.09 12.02
CA LYS A 565 -28.72 0.11 12.80
C LYS A 565 -28.27 -1.34 12.57
N ASP A 566 -27.91 -1.69 11.34
CA ASP A 566 -27.57 -3.06 10.94
C ASP A 566 -26.16 -3.44 11.41
N SER A 567 -25.22 -2.50 11.29
CA SER A 567 -23.85 -2.68 11.77
C SER A 567 -23.68 -2.37 13.25
N GLY A 568 -24.65 -1.70 13.89
CA GLY A 568 -24.73 -1.55 15.34
C GLY A 568 -24.02 -0.31 15.90
N TRP A 569 -24.10 0.83 15.21
CA TRP A 569 -23.45 2.09 15.62
C TRP A 569 -24.42 3.27 15.75
N ALA A 570 -24.10 4.16 16.67
CA ALA A 570 -24.70 5.49 16.74
C ALA A 570 -23.61 6.52 17.02
N VAL A 571 -23.58 7.61 16.23
CA VAL A 571 -22.66 8.73 16.40
C VAL A 571 -23.48 9.98 16.63
N PHE A 572 -23.24 10.68 17.73
CA PHE A 572 -23.88 11.96 18.05
C PHE A 572 -22.87 13.09 18.12
N ARG A 573 -23.22 14.25 17.59
CA ARG A 573 -22.38 15.46 17.64
C ARG A 573 -23.12 16.68 18.14
N SER A 574 -22.41 17.59 18.79
CA SER A 574 -22.99 18.90 19.14
C SER A 574 -23.10 19.82 17.93
N SER A 575 -22.12 19.81 17.03
CA SER A 575 -22.12 20.61 15.80
C SER A 575 -21.04 20.15 14.81
N TRP A 576 -21.17 20.62 13.57
CA TRP A 576 -20.14 20.61 12.53
C TRP A 576 -19.54 21.99 12.27
N ASN A 577 -19.82 22.99 13.11
CA ASN A 577 -19.29 24.34 12.93
C ASN A 577 -17.75 24.32 12.89
N ARG A 578 -17.15 25.05 11.95
CA ARG A 578 -15.68 25.14 11.85
C ARG A 578 -15.04 25.92 13.00
N HIS A 579 -15.78 26.83 13.63
CA HIS A 579 -15.30 27.61 14.77
C HIS A 579 -15.21 26.71 16.00
N ASP A 580 -14.03 26.65 16.62
CA ASP A 580 -13.73 25.74 17.72
C ASP A 580 -14.03 24.26 17.39
N PHE A 581 -13.81 23.82 16.13
CA PHE A 581 -14.14 22.46 15.68
C PHE A 581 -13.69 21.37 16.66
N ASN A 582 -12.45 21.50 17.18
CA ASN A 582 -11.85 20.57 18.13
C ASN A 582 -12.54 20.51 19.50
N LYS A 583 -13.47 21.42 19.82
CA LYS A 583 -14.21 21.43 21.09
C LYS A 583 -15.58 20.78 20.97
N HIS A 584 -16.07 20.49 19.77
CA HIS A 584 -17.37 19.87 19.59
C HIS A 584 -17.44 18.49 20.24
N LEU A 585 -18.62 18.18 20.78
CA LEU A 585 -18.90 16.87 21.35
C LEU A 585 -18.99 15.86 20.22
N HIS A 586 -18.38 14.70 20.43
CA HIS A 586 -18.47 13.54 19.58
C HIS A 586 -18.64 12.31 20.48
N PHE A 587 -19.81 11.70 20.39
CA PHE A 587 -20.21 10.54 21.16
C PHE A 587 -20.43 9.36 20.22
N VAL A 588 -19.83 8.21 20.50
CA VAL A 588 -19.99 7.01 19.67
C VAL A 588 -20.43 5.86 20.55
N PHE A 589 -21.55 5.24 20.19
CA PHE A 589 -22.13 4.07 20.86
C PHE A 589 -22.09 2.85 19.95
N LYS A 590 -21.83 1.68 20.54
CA LYS A 590 -21.71 0.39 19.84
C LYS A 590 -22.64 -0.64 20.46
N CYS A 591 -23.46 -1.31 19.65
CA CYS A 591 -24.20 -2.51 20.06
C CYS A 591 -24.64 -3.33 18.86
N GLY A 592 -24.14 -4.57 18.73
CA GLY A 592 -24.39 -5.42 17.57
C GLY A 592 -23.08 -5.88 16.91
N PHE A 593 -23.16 -7.00 16.18
CA PHE A 593 -22.05 -7.45 15.35
C PHE A 593 -22.48 -8.38 14.21
N LEU A 594 -21.74 -8.32 13.11
CA LEU A 594 -21.93 -9.17 11.93
C LEU A 594 -20.78 -10.18 11.76
N SER A 595 -19.56 -9.80 12.17
CA SER A 595 -18.37 -10.66 12.25
C SER A 595 -17.85 -10.79 13.70
N THR A 596 -17.09 -11.86 13.97
CA THR A 596 -16.50 -12.15 15.30
C THR A 596 -15.00 -11.88 15.39
N TYR A 597 -14.37 -11.48 14.28
CA TYR A 597 -12.92 -11.49 14.14
C TYR A 597 -12.25 -10.31 14.86
N HIS A 598 -12.43 -9.07 14.37
CA HIS A 598 -11.82 -7.86 14.97
C HIS A 598 -12.67 -7.12 16.02
N ARG A 599 -13.88 -7.60 16.32
CA ARG A 599 -14.69 -7.09 17.44
C ARG A 599 -14.18 -7.55 18.82
N HIS A 600 -14.51 -6.78 19.86
CA HIS A 600 -14.29 -7.11 21.28
C HIS A 600 -15.61 -7.36 21.99
N ASP A 601 -15.64 -7.77 23.27
CA ASP A 601 -16.86 -8.04 24.06
C ASP A 601 -17.47 -6.75 24.64
N ASP A 602 -17.80 -5.81 23.76
CA ASP A 602 -18.03 -4.38 24.00
C ASP A 602 -19.46 -3.93 23.64
N ASP A 603 -20.43 -4.83 23.51
CA ASP A 603 -21.81 -4.44 23.20
C ASP A 603 -22.37 -3.54 24.32
N THR A 604 -23.01 -2.44 23.94
CA THR A 604 -23.46 -1.30 24.77
C THR A 604 -22.37 -0.33 25.24
N SER A 605 -21.13 -0.51 24.79
CA SER A 605 -20.03 0.43 25.07
C SER A 605 -20.21 1.75 24.33
N PHE A 606 -19.52 2.79 24.81
CA PHE A 606 -19.48 4.11 24.19
C PHE A 606 -18.10 4.75 24.35
N THR A 607 -17.83 5.80 23.57
CA THR A 607 -16.72 6.74 23.78
C THR A 607 -17.27 8.17 23.74
N LEU A 608 -16.59 9.11 24.40
CA LEU A 608 -16.98 10.51 24.44
C LEU A 608 -15.76 11.40 24.35
N TYR A 609 -15.74 12.23 23.31
CA TYR A 609 -14.81 13.32 23.12
C TYR A 609 -15.57 14.65 23.21
N ALA A 610 -15.03 15.63 23.90
CA ALA A 610 -15.59 16.98 23.95
C ALA A 610 -14.54 17.96 24.48
N TYR A 611 -14.66 19.24 24.12
CA TYR A 611 -13.81 20.29 24.68
C TYR A 611 -12.30 20.04 24.49
N GLY A 612 -11.90 19.48 23.34
CA GLY A 612 -10.50 19.29 22.99
C GLY A 612 -9.85 18.00 23.50
N GLN A 613 -10.59 17.13 24.20
CA GLN A 613 -10.03 15.94 24.84
C GLN A 613 -11.03 14.78 24.95
N ASP A 614 -10.51 13.56 25.16
CA ASP A 614 -11.31 12.38 25.46
C ASP A 614 -11.73 12.36 26.94
N TRP A 615 -12.95 11.94 27.21
CA TRP A 615 -13.53 11.83 28.57
C TRP A 615 -13.85 10.40 28.94
N PHE A 616 -14.31 9.63 27.95
CA PHE A 616 -14.49 8.18 28.05
C PHE A 616 -13.87 7.53 26.81
N ILE A 617 -12.97 6.59 27.05
CA ILE A 617 -12.18 5.90 26.02
C ILE A 617 -12.53 4.42 25.98
N ASP A 618 -12.06 3.71 24.96
CA ASP A 618 -12.16 2.25 24.86
C ASP A 618 -10.78 1.60 25.08
N GLY A 619 -10.74 0.26 25.13
CA GLY A 619 -9.54 -0.52 25.43
C GLY A 619 -8.52 -0.50 24.29
N GLY A 620 -8.97 -0.45 23.04
CA GLY A 620 -8.09 -0.50 21.86
C GLY A 620 -7.47 -1.87 21.58
N LEU A 621 -6.65 -1.93 20.55
CA LEU A 621 -6.18 -3.19 19.92
C LEU A 621 -5.14 -3.96 20.76
N TYR A 622 -4.12 -3.27 21.27
CA TYR A 622 -2.88 -3.85 21.80
C TYR A 622 -2.11 -4.71 20.79
N LYS A 623 -2.31 -6.04 20.73
CA LYS A 623 -1.64 -6.90 19.74
C LYS A 623 -2.47 -8.12 19.38
N HIS A 624 -2.17 -8.76 18.24
CA HIS A 624 -2.93 -9.92 17.74
C HIS A 624 -2.40 -11.28 18.26
N GLU A 625 -2.20 -11.41 19.58
CA GLU A 625 -1.80 -12.67 20.22
C GLU A 625 -2.94 -13.22 21.10
N PRO A 626 -3.75 -14.19 20.63
CA PRO A 626 -4.97 -14.61 21.32
C PRO A 626 -4.76 -15.20 22.73
N LYS A 627 -3.57 -15.73 23.02
CA LYS A 627 -3.25 -16.34 24.33
C LYS A 627 -2.65 -15.37 25.34
N ASP A 628 -2.25 -14.17 24.90
CA ASP A 628 -1.67 -13.17 25.79
C ASP A 628 -2.74 -12.67 26.80
N PRO A 629 -2.46 -12.68 28.13
CA PRO A 629 -3.44 -12.29 29.14
C PRO A 629 -3.95 -10.84 28.99
N MET A 630 -3.09 -9.91 28.56
CA MET A 630 -3.50 -8.53 28.30
C MET A 630 -4.40 -8.46 27.06
N ARG A 631 -4.09 -9.19 25.98
CA ARG A 631 -4.97 -9.27 24.80
C ARG A 631 -6.33 -9.87 25.15
N VAL A 632 -6.37 -10.91 25.98
CA VAL A 632 -7.63 -11.47 26.51
C VAL A 632 -8.40 -10.40 27.28
N HIS A 633 -7.73 -9.60 28.11
CA HIS A 633 -8.36 -8.48 28.84
C HIS A 633 -8.89 -7.39 27.91
N PHE A 634 -8.09 -6.90 26.97
CA PHE A 634 -8.48 -5.84 26.02
C PHE A 634 -9.72 -6.21 25.21
N ARG A 635 -9.85 -7.48 24.83
CA ARG A 635 -11.04 -7.96 24.11
C ARG A 635 -12.25 -8.24 25.02
N SER A 636 -12.10 -8.18 26.33
CA SER A 636 -13.13 -8.59 27.28
C SER A 636 -14.00 -7.42 27.73
N ALA A 637 -15.23 -7.75 28.14
CA ALA A 637 -16.18 -6.88 28.81
C ALA A 637 -15.62 -6.05 29.98
N ASP A 638 -14.48 -6.44 30.55
CA ASP A 638 -13.83 -5.72 31.65
C ASP A 638 -13.02 -4.49 31.20
N CYS A 639 -12.77 -4.32 29.91
CA CYS A 639 -11.99 -3.21 29.34
C CYS A 639 -12.86 -2.15 28.60
N HIS A 640 -14.19 -2.24 28.73
CA HIS A 640 -15.13 -1.39 28.00
C HIS A 640 -16.11 -0.65 28.92
N ASN A 641 -16.76 0.38 28.38
CA ASN A 641 -17.74 1.20 29.09
C ASN A 641 -19.10 0.50 29.18
N ILE A 642 -19.26 -0.58 29.94
CA ILE A 642 -20.49 -1.40 29.91
C ILE A 642 -21.03 -1.77 31.30
N THR A 643 -22.30 -2.16 31.36
CA THR A 643 -22.89 -2.87 32.51
C THR A 643 -22.95 -4.37 32.21
N SER A 644 -22.39 -5.19 33.11
CA SER A 644 -22.25 -6.64 32.90
C SER A 644 -22.55 -7.47 34.15
N PRO A 645 -23.04 -8.71 34.00
CA PRO A 645 -23.12 -9.66 35.11
C PRO A 645 -21.72 -10.03 35.62
N ASN A 646 -21.52 -9.88 36.93
CA ASN A 646 -20.20 -10.01 37.54
C ASN A 646 -19.68 -11.46 37.42
N GLY A 647 -18.46 -11.62 36.91
CA GLY A 647 -17.80 -12.93 36.79
C GLY A 647 -18.37 -13.85 35.71
N ILE A 648 -19.22 -13.33 34.81
CA ILE A 648 -19.74 -14.10 33.67
C ILE A 648 -18.97 -13.69 32.42
N ARG A 649 -18.44 -14.67 31.69
CA ARG A 649 -17.71 -14.44 30.44
C ARG A 649 -18.69 -14.23 29.28
N ALA A 650 -18.38 -13.26 28.42
CA ALA A 650 -19.12 -13.05 27.19
C ALA A 650 -18.82 -14.14 26.13
N HIS A 651 -19.72 -14.32 25.18
CA HIS A 651 -19.54 -15.13 23.97
C HIS A 651 -19.82 -14.30 22.72
N ARG A 652 -19.33 -14.79 21.59
CA ARG A 652 -19.53 -14.20 20.25
C ARG A 652 -20.33 -15.11 19.31
N ASP A 653 -21.00 -16.11 19.88
CA ASP A 653 -21.87 -17.02 19.12
C ASP A 653 -23.14 -16.30 18.64
N ARG A 654 -23.24 -16.10 17.32
CA ARG A 654 -24.36 -15.41 16.67
C ARG A 654 -25.70 -16.13 16.84
N SER A 655 -25.71 -17.45 17.05
CA SER A 655 -26.96 -18.20 17.24
C SER A 655 -27.66 -17.80 18.54
N TYR A 656 -26.89 -17.56 19.61
CA TYR A 656 -27.40 -17.09 20.89
C TYR A 656 -27.57 -15.57 20.96
N SER A 657 -26.78 -14.82 20.17
CA SER A 657 -26.78 -13.36 20.17
C SER A 657 -27.57 -12.74 19.02
N ASN A 658 -28.45 -13.48 18.34
CA ASN A 658 -29.23 -13.00 17.19
C ASN A 658 -30.15 -11.80 17.51
N LYS A 659 -30.49 -11.61 18.79
CA LYS A 659 -31.23 -10.45 19.30
C LYS A 659 -30.32 -9.28 19.68
N THR A 660 -29.01 -9.36 19.54
CA THR A 660 -28.09 -8.27 19.89
C THR A 660 -28.12 -7.20 18.79
N GLY A 661 -28.19 -5.92 19.16
CA GLY A 661 -28.20 -4.80 18.21
C GLY A 661 -28.95 -3.57 18.72
N ILE A 662 -29.05 -2.55 17.85
CA ILE A 662 -29.86 -1.36 18.09
C ILE A 662 -31.35 -1.69 17.94
N LYS A 663 -32.13 -1.46 19.00
CA LYS A 663 -33.57 -1.75 19.07
C LYS A 663 -34.45 -0.56 18.74
N ASP A 664 -34.05 0.61 19.20
CA ASP A 664 -34.77 1.86 19.02
C ASP A 664 -33.77 3.01 18.94
N SER A 665 -34.08 4.04 18.16
CA SER A 665 -33.24 5.22 17.99
C SER A 665 -34.02 6.36 17.36
N GLY A 666 -33.61 7.59 17.61
CA GLY A 666 -34.20 8.76 16.98
C GLY A 666 -33.22 9.93 16.95
N ILE A 667 -33.35 10.77 15.93
CA ILE A 667 -32.54 11.98 15.73
C ILE A 667 -33.48 13.17 15.57
N SER A 668 -33.16 14.27 16.25
CA SER A 668 -33.76 15.59 16.04
C SER A 668 -32.71 16.68 16.26
N ASN A 669 -33.07 17.94 15.98
CA ASN A 669 -32.16 19.07 16.14
C ASN A 669 -31.69 19.26 17.59
N ASP A 670 -32.53 18.90 18.57
CA ASP A 670 -32.25 19.15 19.99
C ASP A 670 -31.94 17.87 20.77
N ILE A 671 -32.57 16.75 20.40
CA ILE A 671 -32.47 15.49 21.15
C ILE A 671 -32.21 14.33 20.19
N SER A 672 -31.21 13.52 20.51
CA SER A 672 -30.94 12.26 19.82
C SER A 672 -30.82 11.12 20.83
N TYR A 673 -31.28 9.93 20.46
CA TYR A 673 -31.26 8.78 21.37
C TYR A 673 -30.99 7.46 20.65
N VAL A 674 -30.47 6.49 21.39
CA VAL A 674 -30.25 5.11 20.94
C VAL A 674 -30.49 4.14 22.09
N LEU A 675 -31.12 3.00 21.82
CA LEU A 675 -31.29 1.87 22.71
C LEU A 675 -30.64 0.64 22.08
N GLY A 676 -29.54 0.18 22.67
CA GLY A 676 -28.92 -1.10 22.32
C GLY A 676 -29.29 -2.19 23.31
N GLU A 677 -29.49 -3.40 22.81
CA GLU A 677 -29.71 -4.61 23.61
C GLU A 677 -28.66 -5.67 23.23
N SER A 678 -28.07 -6.34 24.22
CA SER A 678 -27.07 -7.38 24.06
C SER A 678 -27.45 -8.67 24.78
N HIS A 679 -27.16 -9.77 24.12
CA HIS A 679 -27.26 -11.14 24.62
C HIS A 679 -25.89 -11.83 24.53
N MET A 680 -24.80 -11.10 24.75
CA MET A 680 -23.43 -11.67 24.74
C MET A 680 -23.10 -12.46 26.01
N PHE A 681 -23.92 -12.36 27.06
CA PHE A 681 -23.78 -13.14 28.29
C PHE A 681 -24.88 -14.20 28.36
N LYS A 682 -24.52 -15.49 28.30
CA LYS A 682 -25.52 -16.58 28.27
C LYS A 682 -26.45 -16.50 29.48
N GLY A 683 -27.75 -16.48 29.23
CA GLY A 683 -28.78 -16.40 30.26
C GLY A 683 -29.00 -15.01 30.84
N PHE A 684 -28.46 -13.95 30.22
CA PHE A 684 -28.70 -12.57 30.63
C PHE A 684 -29.16 -11.72 29.43
N THR A 685 -29.89 -10.65 29.73
CA THR A 685 -30.18 -9.58 28.76
C THR A 685 -29.68 -8.28 29.35
N CYS A 686 -28.78 -7.63 28.62
CA CYS A 686 -28.25 -6.31 28.95
C CYS A 686 -28.75 -5.29 27.93
N SER A 687 -29.11 -4.07 28.35
CA SER A 687 -29.44 -3.00 27.43
C SER A 687 -29.02 -1.65 27.98
N ARG A 688 -28.75 -0.71 27.09
CA ARG A 688 -28.44 0.68 27.43
C ARG A 688 -29.23 1.60 26.50
N LYS A 689 -30.01 2.50 27.11
CA LYS A 689 -30.56 3.67 26.42
C LYS A 689 -29.66 4.86 26.68
N VAL A 690 -29.32 5.61 25.63
CA VAL A 690 -28.61 6.88 25.71
C VAL A 690 -29.52 7.96 25.13
N VAL A 691 -29.67 9.08 25.83
CA VAL A 691 -30.37 10.27 25.34
C VAL A 691 -29.41 11.44 25.43
N TYR A 692 -29.07 12.05 24.30
CA TYR A 692 -28.27 13.25 24.22
C TYR A 692 -29.18 14.46 23.98
N ASN A 693 -29.19 15.38 24.95
CA ASN A 693 -29.82 16.69 24.79
C ASN A 693 -28.75 17.71 24.43
N ARG A 694 -28.78 18.17 23.18
CA ARG A 694 -27.81 19.09 22.59
C ARG A 694 -27.92 20.50 23.15
N LEU A 695 -29.14 20.95 23.49
CA LEU A 695 -29.37 22.31 24.02
C LEU A 695 -28.70 22.53 25.38
N ASN A 696 -28.73 21.51 26.24
CA ASN A 696 -28.16 21.57 27.58
C ASN A 696 -26.81 20.84 27.69
N GLU A 697 -26.34 20.25 26.60
CA GLU A 697 -25.15 19.38 26.53
C GLU A 697 -25.14 18.27 27.61
N THR A 698 -26.31 17.68 27.88
CA THR A 698 -26.45 16.60 28.85
C THR A 698 -26.63 15.26 28.15
N ILE A 699 -26.02 14.21 28.68
CA ILE A 699 -26.25 12.84 28.21
C ILE A 699 -26.80 12.01 29.37
N ASN A 700 -27.99 11.43 29.17
CA ASN A 700 -28.64 10.55 30.13
C ASN A 700 -28.46 9.11 29.66
N PHE A 701 -28.12 8.23 30.59
CA PHE A 701 -28.01 6.80 30.34
C PHE A 701 -28.98 6.05 31.24
N THR A 702 -29.63 5.04 30.66
CA THR A 702 -30.44 4.06 31.39
C THR A 702 -29.92 2.67 31.08
N ASP A 703 -29.26 2.08 32.06
CA ASP A 703 -28.73 0.72 31.99
C ASP A 703 -29.68 -0.28 32.58
N PHE A 704 -29.79 -1.42 31.91
CA PHE A 704 -30.54 -2.56 32.37
C PHE A 704 -29.75 -3.84 32.20
N CYS A 705 -29.74 -4.69 33.21
CA CYS A 705 -29.13 -6.01 33.14
C CYS A 705 -29.89 -6.98 34.04
N LYS A 706 -30.44 -8.05 33.46
CA LYS A 706 -31.22 -9.05 34.21
C LYS A 706 -30.88 -10.49 33.80
N PRO A 707 -31.06 -11.46 34.70
CA PRO A 707 -31.03 -12.86 34.31
C PRO A 707 -32.33 -13.22 33.58
N ASN A 708 -32.25 -14.12 32.59
CA ASN A 708 -33.40 -14.52 31.76
C ASN A 708 -33.58 -16.05 31.69
N SER A 709 -32.83 -16.82 32.49
CA SER A 709 -32.99 -18.27 32.61
C SER A 709 -33.11 -18.72 34.07
N PRO A 710 -33.79 -19.84 34.37
CA PRO A 710 -33.91 -20.34 35.75
C PRO A 710 -32.56 -20.53 36.46
N LEU A 711 -31.53 -20.99 35.72
CA LEU A 711 -30.19 -21.20 36.25
C LEU A 711 -29.50 -19.87 36.63
N THR A 712 -29.60 -18.85 35.78
CA THR A 712 -28.98 -17.54 36.06
C THR A 712 -29.73 -16.78 37.14
N ILE A 713 -31.06 -16.88 37.20
CA ILE A 713 -31.88 -16.33 38.29
C ILE A 713 -31.43 -16.92 39.62
N LYS A 714 -31.29 -18.26 39.71
CA LYS A 714 -30.79 -18.92 40.91
C LYS A 714 -29.38 -18.44 41.28
N ALA A 715 -28.46 -18.37 40.30
CA ALA A 715 -27.10 -17.93 40.55
C ALA A 715 -27.00 -16.49 41.08
N ILE A 716 -27.86 -15.58 40.60
CA ILE A 716 -27.95 -14.21 41.13
C ILE A 716 -28.51 -14.20 42.54
N LYS A 717 -29.59 -14.95 42.82
CA LYS A 717 -30.15 -15.07 44.18
C LYS A 717 -29.13 -15.62 45.18
N ASP A 718 -28.36 -16.64 44.79
CA ASP A 718 -27.29 -17.22 45.62
C ASP A 718 -26.15 -16.21 45.89
N LYS A 719 -25.86 -15.30 44.96
CA LYS A 719 -24.90 -14.20 45.19
C LYS A 719 -25.47 -13.17 46.15
N MET A 720 -26.73 -12.78 45.97
CA MET A 720 -27.40 -11.81 46.85
C MET A 720 -27.48 -12.31 48.30
N SER A 721 -27.80 -13.59 48.50
CA SER A 721 -27.84 -14.18 49.85
C SER A 721 -26.49 -14.20 50.56
N LYS A 722 -25.39 -14.02 49.82
CA LYS A 722 -24.02 -13.94 50.33
C LYS A 722 -23.47 -12.52 50.32
N GLU A 723 -24.30 -11.53 49.97
CA GLU A 723 -23.90 -10.12 49.77
C GLU A 723 -22.75 -9.97 48.74
N TRP A 724 -22.68 -10.87 47.76
CA TRP A 724 -21.69 -10.80 46.69
C TRP A 724 -22.16 -9.90 45.56
N VAL A 725 -21.21 -9.26 44.89
CA VAL A 725 -21.48 -8.39 43.73
C VAL A 725 -22.16 -9.20 42.62
N THR A 726 -23.35 -8.76 42.21
CA THR A 726 -24.17 -9.40 41.18
C THR A 726 -23.83 -8.87 39.79
N TYR A 727 -23.69 -7.55 39.66
CA TYR A 727 -23.37 -6.85 38.40
C TYR A 727 -22.33 -5.75 38.61
N VAL A 728 -21.66 -5.36 37.53
CA VAL A 728 -20.69 -4.24 37.53
C VAL A 728 -20.95 -3.34 36.34
N THR A 729 -21.08 -2.04 36.58
CA THR A 729 -20.97 -1.00 35.53
C THR A 729 -19.55 -0.46 35.53
N ARG A 730 -18.91 -0.42 34.36
CA ARG A 730 -17.54 0.08 34.21
C ARG A 730 -17.50 1.28 33.30
N PHE A 731 -16.65 2.24 33.65
CA PHE A 731 -16.21 3.30 32.76
C PHE A 731 -14.69 3.36 32.72
N LEU A 732 -14.14 3.46 31.51
CA LEU A 732 -12.73 3.64 31.22
C LEU A 732 -12.49 5.10 30.85
N ILE A 733 -11.65 5.74 31.65
CA ILE A 733 -11.39 7.18 31.63
C ILE A 733 -9.89 7.36 31.38
N PRO A 734 -9.48 8.25 30.46
CA PRO A 734 -8.06 8.47 30.20
C PRO A 734 -7.34 9.07 31.43
N LEU A 735 -6.04 8.82 31.55
CA LEU A 735 -5.29 9.08 32.79
C LEU A 735 -5.08 10.57 33.09
N ASP A 736 -5.18 11.41 32.07
CA ASP A 736 -5.12 12.86 32.14
C ASP A 736 -6.40 13.50 32.73
N ILE A 737 -7.45 12.70 32.94
CA ILE A 737 -8.67 13.12 33.63
C ILE A 737 -8.59 12.78 35.11
N GLU A 738 -8.64 13.80 35.96
CA GLU A 738 -8.68 13.61 37.40
C GLU A 738 -10.08 13.15 37.85
N VAL A 739 -10.15 12.04 38.58
CA VAL A 739 -11.41 11.46 39.06
C VAL A 739 -11.53 11.61 40.58
N SER A 740 -12.57 12.33 41.02
CA SER A 740 -12.99 12.44 42.43
C SER A 740 -14.41 11.89 42.62
N ILE A 741 -14.62 11.12 43.69
CA ILE A 741 -15.89 10.47 44.01
C ILE A 741 -16.41 11.06 45.33
N ASP A 742 -17.62 11.62 45.31
CA ASP A 742 -18.35 12.12 46.47
C ASP A 742 -19.76 11.51 46.50
N GLY A 743 -19.90 10.41 47.24
CA GLY A 743 -21.12 9.60 47.25
C GLY A 743 -21.50 9.15 45.83
N ASN A 744 -22.65 9.63 45.36
CA ASN A 744 -23.19 9.32 44.03
C ASN A 744 -22.82 10.36 42.95
N LYS A 745 -21.99 11.35 43.29
CA LYS A 745 -21.49 12.35 42.35
C LYS A 745 -20.02 12.08 42.07
N ILE A 746 -19.67 11.94 40.80
CA ILE A 746 -18.30 11.74 40.36
C ILE A 746 -17.91 12.92 39.50
N LEU A 747 -16.85 13.62 39.87
CA LEU A 747 -16.29 14.69 39.07
C LEU A 747 -15.10 14.14 38.30
N LEU A 748 -15.17 14.32 36.99
CA LEU A 748 -14.06 14.14 36.07
C LEU A 748 -13.55 15.53 35.73
N LYS A 749 -12.32 15.85 36.09
CA LYS A 749 -11.74 17.17 35.83
C LYS A 749 -10.72 17.07 34.70
N GLY A 750 -11.02 17.80 33.63
CA GLY A 750 -10.18 17.94 32.46
C GLY A 750 -9.39 19.24 32.45
N ASN A 751 -8.89 19.63 31.28
CA ASN A 751 -8.11 20.86 31.12
C ASN A 751 -8.96 22.11 31.38
N ASP A 752 -10.07 22.27 30.63
CA ASP A 752 -10.89 23.49 30.65
C ASP A 752 -12.29 23.29 31.25
N LYS A 753 -12.69 22.03 31.48
CA LYS A 753 -14.04 21.67 31.93
C LYS A 753 -13.99 20.63 33.03
N THR A 754 -15.10 20.46 33.72
CA THR A 754 -15.31 19.32 34.62
C THR A 754 -16.62 18.65 34.21
N LEU A 755 -16.60 17.35 34.02
CA LEU A 755 -17.79 16.55 33.78
C LEU A 755 -18.29 15.99 35.12
N LEU A 756 -19.54 16.28 35.46
CA LEU A 756 -20.23 15.65 36.56
C LEU A 756 -20.95 14.40 36.04
N ILE A 757 -20.67 13.24 36.63
CA ILE A 757 -21.51 12.05 36.55
C ILE A 757 -22.37 11.98 37.81
N ASN A 758 -23.68 12.03 37.64
CA ASN A 758 -24.65 11.87 38.71
C ASN A 758 -25.27 10.47 38.64
N ALA A 759 -24.87 9.59 39.56
CA ALA A 759 -25.37 8.23 39.71
C ALA A 759 -26.70 8.22 40.48
N ILE A 760 -27.81 8.41 39.77
CA ILE A 760 -29.13 8.66 40.37
C ILE A 760 -29.55 7.46 41.25
N ASP A 761 -29.80 7.74 42.53
CA ASP A 761 -30.25 6.77 43.53
C ASP A 761 -29.38 5.49 43.63
N PHE A 762 -28.09 5.57 43.27
CA PHE A 762 -27.18 4.43 43.38
C PHE A 762 -26.98 4.02 44.84
N LYS A 763 -27.16 2.72 45.13
CA LYS A 763 -27.03 2.15 46.48
C LYS A 763 -25.81 1.23 46.65
N GLY A 764 -25.03 1.06 45.58
CA GLY A 764 -23.90 0.15 45.56
C GLY A 764 -22.60 0.80 46.06
N LYS A 765 -21.47 0.22 45.65
CA LYS A 765 -20.13 0.74 45.97
C LYS A 765 -19.40 1.17 44.71
N ILE A 766 -18.74 2.31 44.75
CA ILE A 766 -17.96 2.85 43.62
C ILE A 766 -16.48 2.67 43.93
N TYR A 767 -15.75 2.07 42.99
CA TYR A 767 -14.30 1.88 43.08
C TYR A 767 -13.59 2.51 41.90
N LYS A 768 -12.42 3.07 42.14
CA LYS A 768 -11.49 3.52 41.10
C LYS A 768 -10.21 2.68 41.14
N SER A 769 -9.75 2.27 39.97
CA SER A 769 -8.49 1.53 39.80
C SER A 769 -7.74 2.02 38.57
N SER A 770 -6.43 1.87 38.55
CA SER A 770 -5.60 2.27 37.41
C SER A 770 -4.39 1.35 37.31
N GLY A 771 -4.15 0.77 36.13
CA GLY A 771 -2.97 -0.02 35.85
C GLY A 771 -2.77 -1.26 36.73
N LYS A 772 -3.84 -1.95 37.15
CA LYS A 772 -3.73 -3.15 38.01
C LYS A 772 -3.58 -4.41 37.16
N LYS A 773 -2.75 -5.34 37.60
CA LYS A 773 -2.60 -6.69 37.02
C LYS A 773 -3.17 -7.77 37.95
N ASP A 774 -2.89 -7.67 39.25
CA ASP A 774 -3.35 -8.61 40.27
C ASP A 774 -4.43 -8.01 41.20
N PRO A 775 -5.37 -8.82 41.73
CA PRO A 775 -5.67 -10.20 41.32
C PRO A 775 -6.43 -10.28 39.97
N LYS A 776 -6.77 -9.12 39.38
CA LYS A 776 -7.46 -9.02 38.09
C LYS A 776 -6.93 -7.80 37.32
N ILE A 777 -6.70 -7.97 36.02
CA ILE A 777 -6.25 -6.91 35.12
C ILE A 777 -7.35 -5.85 34.98
N LYS A 778 -7.03 -4.57 35.23
CA LYS A 778 -7.97 -3.43 35.15
C LYS A 778 -7.26 -2.10 34.89
N GLY A 779 -7.95 -1.19 34.20
CA GLY A 779 -7.51 0.20 34.02
C GLY A 779 -6.31 0.32 33.07
N TRP A 780 -6.45 -0.27 31.88
CA TRP A 780 -5.48 -0.20 30.80
C TRP A 780 -6.17 0.19 29.50
N THR A 781 -5.47 0.91 28.64
CA THR A 781 -5.87 1.21 27.25
C THR A 781 -4.67 1.00 26.34
N SER A 782 -4.89 0.87 25.04
CA SER A 782 -3.85 0.73 24.02
C SER A 782 -4.14 1.68 22.87
N GLN A 783 -3.46 2.82 22.86
CA GLN A 783 -3.49 3.75 21.74
C GLN A 783 -2.60 3.26 20.58
N THR A 784 -1.50 2.56 20.87
CA THR A 784 -0.52 2.13 19.87
C THR A 784 -0.32 0.62 19.91
N ALA A 785 -0.24 0.01 18.73
CA ALA A 785 -0.02 -1.43 18.61
C ALA A 785 1.25 -1.88 19.37
N ASN A 786 1.19 -3.08 19.94
CA ASN A 786 2.21 -3.72 20.77
C ASN A 786 2.57 -2.97 22.07
N SER A 787 1.80 -1.95 22.44
CA SER A 787 1.99 -1.19 23.69
C SER A 787 0.65 -0.95 24.39
N TYR A 788 0.71 -0.71 25.69
CA TYR A 788 -0.45 -0.32 26.48
C TYR A 788 -0.02 0.65 27.57
N GLU A 789 -0.97 1.44 28.03
CA GLU A 789 -0.78 2.44 29.07
C GLU A 789 -1.91 2.42 30.08
N ARG A 790 -1.69 3.08 31.21
CA ARG A 790 -2.66 3.10 32.30
C ARG A 790 -3.84 3.98 31.91
N ALA A 791 -5.03 3.53 32.27
CA ALA A 791 -6.26 4.30 32.26
C ALA A 791 -6.91 4.20 33.66
N THR A 792 -7.87 5.07 33.95
CA THR A 792 -8.70 4.96 35.16
C THR A 792 -9.93 4.13 34.85
N CYS A 793 -10.09 2.99 35.51
CA CYS A 793 -11.31 2.18 35.50
C CYS A 793 -12.16 2.53 36.72
N LEU A 794 -13.32 3.12 36.49
CA LEU A 794 -14.36 3.39 37.47
C LEU A 794 -15.38 2.24 37.45
N GLU A 795 -15.64 1.63 38.60
CA GLU A 795 -16.53 0.46 38.73
C GLU A 795 -17.65 0.74 39.74
N PHE A 796 -18.90 0.59 39.32
CA PHE A 796 -20.08 0.63 40.17
C PHE A 796 -20.51 -0.82 40.44
N MET A 797 -20.38 -1.25 41.69
CA MET A 797 -20.72 -2.61 42.13
C MET A 797 -22.18 -2.67 42.58
N HIS A 798 -22.96 -3.51 41.91
CA HIS A 798 -24.38 -3.72 42.20
C HIS A 798 -24.60 -5.01 42.98
N PHE A 799 -25.64 -5.03 43.82
CA PHE A 799 -26.00 -6.17 44.71
C PHE A 799 -27.47 -6.59 44.53
N GLU A 800 -28.10 -6.15 43.46
CA GLU A 800 -29.54 -6.31 43.19
C GLU A 800 -29.81 -7.55 42.31
N GLU A 801 -31.08 -7.99 42.22
CA GLU A 801 -31.48 -9.11 41.37
C GLU A 801 -31.39 -8.75 39.87
N SER A 802 -31.70 -7.51 39.54
CA SER A 802 -31.53 -6.93 38.22
C SER A 802 -31.11 -5.48 38.35
N VAL A 803 -30.24 -5.00 37.45
CA VAL A 803 -29.88 -3.59 37.38
C VAL A 803 -30.94 -2.86 36.56
N LYS A 804 -31.46 -1.76 37.10
CA LYS A 804 -32.10 -0.67 36.36
C LYS A 804 -31.56 0.63 36.91
N PHE A 805 -30.53 1.17 36.26
CA PHE A 805 -29.72 2.23 36.83
C PHE A 805 -29.57 3.39 35.86
N ASN A 806 -29.75 4.61 36.36
CA ASN A 806 -29.66 5.83 35.57
C ASN A 806 -28.45 6.66 35.99
N PHE A 807 -27.76 7.22 35.01
CA PHE A 807 -26.74 8.23 35.26
C PHE A 807 -26.85 9.36 34.27
N ASP A 808 -26.69 10.57 34.77
CA ASP A 808 -26.65 11.79 33.98
C ASP A 808 -25.23 12.31 33.95
N ILE A 809 -24.73 12.65 32.77
CA ILE A 809 -23.48 13.39 32.63
C ILE A 809 -23.75 14.80 32.10
N SER A 810 -23.11 15.77 32.72
CA SER A 810 -23.25 17.19 32.39
C SER A 810 -21.95 17.94 32.66
N TRP A 811 -21.71 19.00 31.91
CA TRP A 811 -20.54 19.86 32.09
C TRP A 811 -20.79 20.90 33.16
N ILE A 812 -19.85 21.05 34.09
CA ILE A 812 -19.76 22.17 35.01
C ILE A 812 -18.51 22.99 34.69
N ASN A 813 -18.62 24.31 34.76
CA ASN A 813 -17.46 25.19 34.55
C ASN A 813 -16.46 24.98 35.69
N THR A 814 -15.20 24.77 35.35
CA THR A 814 -14.10 24.77 36.32
C THR A 814 -14.06 26.14 36.98
N ALA A 815 -14.21 26.19 38.29
CA ALA A 815 -14.12 27.43 39.04
C ALA A 815 -12.71 28.02 38.88
N LYS A 816 -12.59 29.02 38.00
CA LYS A 816 -11.60 30.10 38.13
C LYS A 816 -12.36 31.43 37.99
N ASN A 817 -12.37 32.16 39.10
CA ASN A 817 -12.95 33.48 39.36
C ASN A 817 -14.42 33.51 39.79
N ASP A 818 -14.62 33.83 41.08
CA ASP A 818 -15.87 34.21 41.77
C ASP A 818 -16.56 35.47 41.20
N HIS A 819 -16.29 35.85 39.95
CA HIS A 819 -16.80 37.07 39.31
C HIS A 819 -17.45 36.85 37.94
N VAL A 820 -17.65 35.61 37.51
CA VAL A 820 -18.31 35.32 36.23
C VAL A 820 -19.73 34.81 36.46
N ILE A 821 -20.71 35.67 36.25
CA ILE A 821 -22.11 35.28 36.07
C ILE A 821 -22.17 34.56 34.73
N ASN A 822 -22.49 33.25 34.73
CA ASN A 822 -22.49 32.45 33.51
C ASN A 822 -23.89 32.23 32.93
N ASP A 823 -24.95 32.34 33.74
CA ASP A 823 -26.33 32.21 33.27
C ASP A 823 -27.31 32.91 34.21
N PHE A 824 -28.42 33.36 33.64
CA PHE A 824 -29.52 33.98 34.36
C PHE A 824 -30.86 33.52 33.79
N ILE A 825 -31.82 33.35 34.69
CA ILE A 825 -33.20 33.14 34.30
C ILE A 825 -33.75 34.51 33.90
N PHE A 826 -34.39 34.56 32.74
CA PHE A 826 -35.07 35.74 32.24
C PHE A 826 -36.46 35.33 31.82
N SER A 827 -37.46 36.01 32.35
CA SER A 827 -38.85 35.80 32.01
C SER A 827 -39.48 37.14 31.62
N ALA A 828 -40.39 37.07 30.65
CA ALA A 828 -41.23 38.17 30.26
C ALA A 828 -42.67 37.67 30.22
N SER A 829 -43.58 38.40 30.85
CA SER A 829 -45.02 38.16 30.81
C SER A 829 -45.74 39.45 30.48
N ALA A 830 -46.83 39.35 29.73
CA ALA A 830 -47.59 40.52 29.31
C ALA A 830 -49.07 40.35 29.63
N ASN A 831 -49.72 41.46 29.97
CA ASN A 831 -51.16 41.60 30.00
C ASN A 831 -51.57 42.74 29.05
N ASN A 832 -52.85 43.12 29.06
CA ASN A 832 -53.39 44.15 28.16
C ASN A 832 -52.84 45.57 28.41
N ASP A 833 -52.20 45.81 29.56
CA ASP A 833 -51.80 47.14 30.00
C ASP A 833 -50.27 47.32 30.04
N PHE A 834 -49.50 46.24 30.25
CA PHE A 834 -48.04 46.30 30.33
C PHE A 834 -47.34 44.94 30.12
N ILE A 835 -46.04 45.00 29.82
CA ILE A 835 -45.12 43.87 29.75
C ILE A 835 -44.21 43.95 30.98
N ASN A 836 -44.29 42.93 31.84
CA ASN A 836 -43.37 42.75 32.96
C ASN A 836 -42.23 41.84 32.56
N VAL A 837 -41.02 42.24 32.93
CA VAL A 837 -39.83 41.41 32.75
C VAL A 837 -39.10 41.27 34.06
N SER A 838 -38.61 40.07 34.33
CA SER A 838 -37.86 39.78 35.54
C SER A 838 -36.69 38.85 35.24
N THR A 839 -35.62 39.00 36.02
CA THR A 839 -34.45 38.16 35.94
C THR A 839 -34.01 37.69 37.31
N SER A 840 -33.48 36.47 37.39
CA SER A 840 -32.81 35.97 38.59
C SER A 840 -31.49 35.30 38.22
N LEU A 841 -30.50 35.47 39.08
CA LEU A 841 -29.15 34.93 38.87
C LEU A 841 -29.04 33.53 39.45
N ILE A 842 -28.38 32.64 38.73
CA ILE A 842 -28.04 31.30 39.23
C ILE A 842 -26.63 31.43 39.84
N ASN A 843 -26.54 31.43 41.17
CA ASN A 843 -25.30 31.46 41.98
C ASN A 843 -24.45 32.75 41.96
N ALA A 844 -25.02 33.92 42.31
CA ALA A 844 -24.23 35.14 42.54
C ALA A 844 -24.69 35.93 43.78
N SER A 845 -23.73 36.49 44.54
CA SER A 845 -24.02 37.48 45.59
C SER A 845 -24.24 38.86 44.96
N SER A 846 -25.36 39.50 45.30
CA SER A 846 -26.04 40.57 44.54
C SER A 846 -25.43 41.98 44.59
N LYS A 847 -24.15 42.14 44.93
CA LYS A 847 -23.63 43.48 45.21
C LYS A 847 -22.99 44.10 43.96
N LYS A 848 -23.85 44.78 43.15
CA LYS A 848 -23.56 45.75 42.06
C LYS A 848 -23.58 45.23 40.61
N LEU A 849 -24.74 44.81 40.12
CA LEU A 849 -24.99 44.55 38.70
C LEU A 849 -25.89 45.63 38.10
N LYS A 850 -25.72 45.90 36.80
CA LYS A 850 -26.57 46.83 36.04
C LYS A 850 -27.35 46.08 34.97
N TYR A 851 -28.66 46.29 34.90
CA TYR A 851 -29.57 45.59 33.99
C TYR A 851 -30.16 46.53 32.94
N ALA A 852 -30.01 46.23 31.65
CA ALA A 852 -30.69 46.94 30.58
C ALA A 852 -31.69 46.03 29.87
N PHE A 853 -32.88 46.54 29.56
CA PHE A 853 -33.94 45.79 28.88
C PHE A 853 -34.33 46.49 27.59
N TYR A 854 -34.48 45.73 26.50
CA TYR A 854 -34.90 46.24 25.21
C TYR A 854 -36.14 45.51 24.71
N LEU A 855 -37.21 46.26 24.43
CA LEU A 855 -38.40 45.75 23.75
C LEU A 855 -38.16 45.81 22.24
N MET A 856 -38.37 44.69 21.56
CA MET A 856 -38.04 44.48 20.15
C MET A 856 -39.25 43.98 19.37
N ASN A 857 -39.38 44.39 18.11
CA ASN A 857 -40.20 43.76 17.08
C ASN A 857 -39.27 43.24 15.98
N GLY A 858 -39.09 41.92 15.88
CA GLY A 858 -37.99 41.33 15.11
C GLY A 858 -36.62 41.88 15.58
N ASP A 859 -35.91 42.55 14.68
CA ASP A 859 -34.62 43.20 14.95
C ASP A 859 -34.73 44.71 15.23
N VAL A 860 -35.93 45.30 15.12
CA VAL A 860 -36.17 46.71 15.40
C VAL A 860 -36.41 46.91 16.89
N LYS A 861 -35.59 47.77 17.52
CA LYS A 861 -35.78 48.16 18.92
C LYS A 861 -36.89 49.21 19.02
N LEU A 862 -37.95 48.87 19.73
CA LEU A 862 -39.10 49.75 19.98
C LEU A 862 -38.85 50.65 21.19
N GLU A 863 -38.42 50.06 22.31
CA GLU A 863 -38.18 50.77 23.57
C GLU A 863 -36.98 50.21 24.32
N GLN A 864 -36.45 51.01 25.25
CA GLN A 864 -35.33 50.60 26.09
C GLN A 864 -35.39 51.20 27.49
N ILE A 865 -34.98 50.41 28.47
CA ILE A 865 -34.73 50.85 29.84
C ILE A 865 -33.26 50.54 30.12
N TRP A 866 -32.47 51.59 30.37
CA TRP A 866 -31.03 51.46 30.61
C TRP A 866 -30.71 51.27 32.08
N TYR A 867 -29.95 50.21 32.36
CA TYR A 867 -29.19 50.01 33.60
C TYR A 867 -29.94 50.39 34.90
N SER A 868 -30.96 49.59 35.23
CA SER A 868 -31.62 49.59 36.54
C SER A 868 -30.81 48.79 37.57
N SER A 869 -30.97 49.11 38.86
CA SER A 869 -30.56 48.26 39.98
C SER A 869 -31.55 47.13 40.26
N ASP A 870 -32.77 47.26 39.73
CA ASP A 870 -33.83 46.28 39.90
C ASP A 870 -33.66 45.16 38.88
N PHE A 871 -33.81 43.92 39.36
CA PHE A 871 -33.79 42.71 38.53
C PHE A 871 -35.10 42.52 37.76
N SER A 872 -35.92 43.56 37.64
CA SER A 872 -37.17 43.56 36.90
C SER A 872 -37.45 44.93 36.31
N ALA A 873 -38.21 44.97 35.22
CA ALA A 873 -38.65 46.20 34.59
C ALA A 873 -40.06 46.03 34.01
N ARG A 874 -40.72 47.16 33.74
CA ARG A 874 -42.05 47.21 33.15
C ARG A 874 -42.02 48.13 31.93
N PHE A 875 -42.55 47.64 30.81
CA PHE A 875 -42.85 48.44 29.64
C PHE A 875 -44.36 48.64 29.57
N ASP A 876 -44.83 49.89 29.56
CA ASP A 876 -46.26 50.15 29.41
C ASP A 876 -46.71 49.85 27.97
N PHE A 877 -47.85 49.19 27.87
CA PHE A 877 -48.35 48.71 26.58
C PHE A 877 -48.97 49.87 25.80
N LYS A 878 -48.59 50.00 24.52
CA LYS A 878 -49.14 51.00 23.60
C LYS A 878 -50.03 50.30 22.59
N ASP A 879 -51.11 50.94 22.15
CA ASP A 879 -52.04 50.35 21.16
C ASP A 879 -51.35 49.89 19.87
N SER A 880 -50.25 50.55 19.48
CA SER A 880 -49.40 50.18 18.34
C SER A 880 -48.70 48.80 18.47
N TYR A 881 -48.73 48.17 19.66
CA TYR A 881 -48.04 46.91 19.93
C TYR A 881 -48.93 45.67 19.75
N LYS A 882 -50.26 45.85 19.63
CA LYS A 882 -51.24 44.75 19.55
C LYS A 882 -51.05 43.80 18.37
N THR A 883 -50.45 44.27 17.28
CA THR A 883 -50.27 43.49 16.05
C THR A 883 -48.81 43.10 15.77
N LEU A 884 -47.90 43.33 16.72
CA LEU A 884 -46.46 43.10 16.53
C LEU A 884 -45.98 41.82 17.20
N GLU A 885 -44.98 41.17 16.62
CA GLU A 885 -44.31 40.03 17.26
C GLU A 885 -43.23 40.54 18.22
N LEU A 886 -43.59 40.63 19.49
CA LEU A 886 -42.75 41.25 20.51
C LEU A 886 -41.78 40.26 21.15
N SER A 887 -40.57 40.72 21.43
CA SER A 887 -39.61 40.04 22.29
C SER A 887 -38.87 41.05 23.16
N VAL A 888 -38.37 40.60 24.31
CA VAL A 888 -37.51 41.44 25.15
C VAL A 888 -36.12 40.84 25.19
N ILE A 889 -35.10 41.69 25.11
CA ILE A 889 -33.70 41.33 25.36
C ILE A 889 -33.27 41.92 26.69
N CYS A 890 -32.77 41.09 27.59
CA CYS A 890 -32.11 41.53 28.82
C CYS A 890 -30.59 41.53 28.61
N PHE A 891 -29.94 42.60 29.07
CA PHE A 891 -28.50 42.76 29.14
C PHE A 891 -28.05 42.96 30.58
N ILE A 892 -27.07 42.19 31.03
CA ILE A 892 -26.48 42.32 32.36
C ILE A 892 -25.04 42.79 32.20
N ARG A 893 -24.67 43.87 32.89
CA ARG A 893 -23.31 44.43 32.90
C ARG A 893 -22.73 44.39 34.30
N THR A 894 -21.52 43.84 34.44
CA THR A 894 -20.74 43.84 35.68
C THR A 894 -19.84 45.08 35.80
N GLU A 895 -19.32 45.40 36.99
CA GLU A 895 -18.31 46.47 37.16
C GLU A 895 -17.04 46.22 36.32
N ALA A 896 -16.72 44.95 36.04
CA ALA A 896 -15.60 44.54 35.19
C ALA A 896 -15.88 44.67 33.67
N GLY A 897 -17.06 45.18 33.27
CA GLY A 897 -17.40 45.44 31.86
C GLY A 897 -17.91 44.23 31.08
N VAL A 898 -18.08 43.06 31.72
CA VAL A 898 -18.63 41.85 31.09
C VAL A 898 -20.12 42.05 30.81
N GLN A 899 -20.57 41.68 29.61
CA GLN A 899 -21.95 41.86 29.14
C GLN A 899 -22.57 40.51 28.74
N LEU A 900 -23.64 40.11 29.42
CA LEU A 900 -24.47 38.95 29.06
C LEU A 900 -25.74 39.40 28.36
N ARG A 901 -26.32 38.56 27.48
CA ARG A 901 -27.61 38.84 26.82
C ARG A 901 -28.50 37.61 26.69
N LYS A 902 -29.82 37.77 26.87
CA LYS A 902 -30.83 36.73 26.64
C LYS A 902 -32.09 37.35 26.05
N ARG A 903 -32.71 36.70 25.06
CA ARG A 903 -33.95 37.15 24.41
C ARG A 903 -35.08 36.18 24.72
N VAL A 904 -36.25 36.71 25.06
CA VAL A 904 -37.48 35.93 25.30
C VAL A 904 -38.61 36.54 24.49
N LYS A 905 -39.36 35.70 23.77
CA LYS A 905 -40.58 36.11 23.07
C LYS A 905 -41.70 36.38 24.08
N VAL A 906 -42.48 37.42 23.82
CA VAL A 906 -43.61 37.82 24.66
C VAL A 906 -44.90 37.41 23.96
N HIS A 907 -45.68 36.54 24.60
CA HIS A 907 -47.00 36.16 24.11
C HIS A 907 -48.05 37.04 24.79
N LEU A 908 -48.81 37.82 24.02
CA LEU A 908 -49.92 38.61 24.54
C LEU A 908 -51.11 37.68 24.81
N LEU A 909 -51.62 37.72 26.04
CA LEU A 909 -52.85 37.03 26.42
C LEU A 909 -54.05 37.66 25.70
N GLY A 910 -54.36 37.18 24.49
CA GLY A 910 -55.52 37.65 23.72
C GLY A 910 -55.43 37.50 22.20
N ALA A 911 -54.31 37.07 21.63
CA ALA A 911 -54.24 36.67 20.22
C ALA A 911 -54.38 35.15 20.12
N ILE A 912 -55.56 34.70 19.69
CA ILE A 912 -55.80 33.31 19.23
C ILE A 912 -55.05 33.10 17.92
#